data_AF-A0A4R5U6E3-F1
#
_entry.id   AF-A0A4R5U6E3-F1
#
_cell.length_a   1.000
_cell.length_b   1.000
_cell.length_c   1.000
_cell.angle_alpha   90.00
_cell.angle_beta   90.00
_cell.angle_gamma   90.00
#
_symmetry.space_group_name_H-M   'P 1'
#
loop_
_entity.id
_entity.type
_entity.pdbx_description
1 polymer ?
#
loop_
_entity_poly.entity_id
_entity_poly.type
_entity_poly.pdbx_seq_one_letter_code
_entity_poly.pdbx_strand_id
1 'polypeptide(L)'
;MLIDELEKASGVSPQPITLQSLAAPSYSMVTLTSANNSYSQNSDGRYLIDGLAGNDTITVAANSTGDDYLDGGIGNDILNAANTNDFLDGGDGTDTLNGNGGNDVLRGGAGADVLNGGAGIDAADYRNSNAAVTLSLASDPTRTARGVGGHATSDTISGIENILGSAFDDRLTGNLLNNLLVGGTGADILRGMDGDDVLLGEDMLDVDMNGVPDDIEADGVPDGVNESASDGEDLLDGGFGNDRLFGGGGDDTLNGGFGNDVMYGGFGADLLSGGDGDDILDGGAGDDTLVASLGNDILRGGAGDDFIDSSIGDDKIYGGMGADDVHAGDGNDLLYGDDGDDRLFASSGNDLLDGGEGNDELEGGDGDDSLTGGAGDDLLRPGIGTNVVDGGAGTDTLDFSSGGPVGIDLGNSSVSGAATGTTFSDIENVKGSAFDDIIVGDSANNTLTGSGGADRLIGQSGFDTSDYSASTAAVTITLTSSPSDPGAAGTGIGGDAEGDELILIERVIGSALADTLTGGGLSDTFMGGGGADTISGGSGNDTAEYSSSAAGVSVALDDLGGATASGGDAQGDILSSVENLIGSAFADMLQGNTQTNRLEGGAGDDTFRTGAGGSAAGSIFEIVNGGEGSDTIDYSGSSAAVLVQLFNGTSGSLPVSQGGEADGDILLLIENVIGSGLADQLRGTEVANILDGSGGNDLLQGFDGADTLIGGAGTDTASYSSSTAGVTVTLADAGFGTGAGGHAHGDLLSMIESLIGSAFDDMLIGNSALNRLEGGAGNDTFRSGLGGSAAGAITEFVIGGDGVDTIDYSASNSAVLARLFSGTTGLGLSQGGHADGDVLAQIENVIGSNFNDRLDGTEFANVVNGGLGDDLLAGFAGADTLIGGGGTDMADYSASTTGVSIQLSLNGTSIGTGGHAEGDLLNGIESLTGSAFNDVLLGSTGANKLISGAGIDTLRGGSGNDIIFATGTGAASGQHQLYGDGIADGGSVGVDQFRILGGTNFVRDYQTGEDLVLNSLTSNPSLVGVNISGVAYYAGSFTGATHQTYVLFGATTAVTSSQALASLNTLVANDLIVDPGLIA
;
A
#
# COMPACT_ATOMS: atom_id res chain seq x y z
N MET A 1 -30.96 -26.28 40.48
CA MET A 1 -32.44 -26.41 40.38
C MET A 1 -32.83 -27.83 39.92
N LEU A 2 -32.17 -28.85 40.48
CA LEU A 2 -32.42 -30.28 40.21
C LEU A 2 -32.17 -31.14 41.46
N ILE A 3 -32.38 -30.56 42.66
CA ILE A 3 -32.41 -31.25 43.96
C ILE A 3 -33.79 -31.03 44.60
N ASP A 4 -34.86 -31.11 43.81
CA ASP A 4 -36.25 -30.95 44.31
C ASP A 4 -37.21 -32.04 43.80
N GLU A 5 -36.69 -33.15 43.26
CA GLU A 5 -37.52 -34.32 42.87
C GLU A 5 -37.16 -35.66 43.55
N LEU A 6 -36.16 -35.70 44.44
CA LEU A 6 -35.88 -36.91 45.25
C LEU A 6 -36.47 -36.86 46.67
N GLU A 7 -37.11 -35.76 47.07
CA GLU A 7 -37.66 -35.56 48.42
C GLU A 7 -39.18 -35.85 48.56
N LYS A 8 -39.69 -36.92 47.92
CA LYS A 8 -41.08 -37.38 48.08
C LYS A 8 -41.25 -38.89 48.24
N ALA A 9 -40.56 -39.51 49.19
CA ALA A 9 -40.96 -40.84 49.69
C ALA A 9 -40.48 -41.19 51.11
N SER A 10 -40.83 -40.39 52.12
CA SER A 10 -41.38 -40.91 53.39
C SER A 10 -41.64 -39.77 54.36
N GLY A 11 -42.88 -39.25 54.34
CA GLY A 11 -43.31 -38.35 55.40
C GLY A 11 -43.28 -39.07 56.75
N VAL A 12 -42.76 -38.39 57.78
CA VAL A 12 -43.36 -38.28 59.12
C VAL A 12 -42.64 -37.19 59.94
N SER A 13 -43.47 -36.31 60.50
CA SER A 13 -43.20 -35.20 61.44
C SER A 13 -42.44 -35.60 62.73
N PRO A 14 -41.71 -34.65 63.35
CA PRO A 14 -40.88 -34.87 64.54
C PRO A 14 -41.67 -34.99 65.87
N GLN A 15 -40.94 -35.38 66.93
CA GLN A 15 -41.19 -35.29 68.40
C GLN A 15 -41.59 -36.61 69.11
N PRO A 16 -41.32 -36.77 70.43
CA PRO A 16 -40.02 -36.82 71.12
C PRO A 16 -39.96 -37.99 72.15
N ILE A 17 -38.81 -38.63 72.39
CA ILE A 17 -38.64 -39.52 73.56
C ILE A 17 -37.34 -39.20 74.31
N THR A 18 -37.54 -38.35 75.31
CA THR A 18 -36.98 -38.33 76.68
C THR A 18 -35.57 -38.86 76.97
N LEU A 19 -34.75 -37.90 77.42
CA LEU A 19 -33.65 -37.96 78.39
C LEU A 19 -33.50 -39.27 79.20
N GLN A 20 -32.28 -39.82 79.18
CA GLN A 20 -31.55 -40.05 80.42
C GLN A 20 -30.21 -39.30 80.38
N SER A 21 -30.11 -38.33 81.27
CA SER A 21 -28.93 -37.52 81.53
C SER A 21 -27.93 -38.25 82.44
N LEU A 22 -26.65 -38.02 82.13
CA LEU A 22 -25.46 -38.02 83.00
C LEU A 22 -24.88 -39.37 83.45
N ALA A 23 -23.80 -39.78 82.77
CA ALA A 23 -22.45 -39.72 83.33
C ALA A 23 -21.40 -39.82 82.20
N ALA A 24 -20.53 -38.81 82.07
CA ALA A 24 -19.32 -38.79 81.23
C ALA A 24 -18.26 -39.78 81.82
N PRO A 25 -17.21 -40.25 81.09
CA PRO A 25 -16.32 -39.51 80.17
C PRO A 25 -16.19 -40.21 78.79
N SER A 26 -15.63 -39.69 77.69
CA SER A 26 -14.33 -39.06 77.37
C SER A 26 -14.30 -39.04 75.83
N TYR A 27 -14.07 -38.00 75.03
CA TYR A 27 -13.48 -36.68 75.18
C TYR A 27 -14.32 -35.68 74.37
N SER A 28 -14.51 -34.47 74.90
CA SER A 28 -14.77 -33.26 74.13
C SER A 28 -13.68 -32.29 74.54
N MET A 29 -12.57 -32.26 73.80
CA MET A 29 -11.51 -31.28 74.07
C MET A 29 -10.89 -30.86 72.75
N VAL A 30 -11.39 -29.76 72.19
CA VAL A 30 -10.50 -28.82 71.51
C VAL A 30 -9.68 -28.17 72.63
N THR A 31 -8.42 -28.57 72.78
CA THR A 31 -7.54 -28.03 73.83
C THR A 31 -6.76 -26.84 73.27
N LEU A 32 -7.42 -25.69 73.14
CA LEU A 32 -6.75 -24.45 72.75
C LEU A 32 -5.88 -23.99 73.93
N THR A 33 -4.56 -23.99 73.76
CA THR A 33 -3.61 -23.63 74.84
C THR A 33 -3.29 -22.14 74.87
N SER A 34 -3.63 -21.39 73.82
CA SER A 34 -3.53 -19.94 73.74
C SER A 34 -4.91 -19.25 73.89
N ALA A 35 -4.94 -18.00 74.41
CA ALA A 35 -6.18 -17.29 74.79
C ALA A 35 -6.90 -16.59 73.62
N ASN A 36 -6.44 -16.77 72.37
CA ASN A 36 -6.88 -15.95 71.23
C ASN A 36 -7.46 -16.74 70.04
N ASN A 37 -7.58 -18.07 70.10
CA ASN A 37 -8.02 -18.89 68.96
C ASN A 37 -9.55 -18.87 68.76
N SER A 38 -10.00 -19.05 67.51
CA SER A 38 -11.42 -19.16 67.14
C SER A 38 -11.76 -20.54 66.62
N TYR A 39 -12.98 -21.02 66.92
CA TYR A 39 -13.52 -22.19 66.25
C TYR A 39 -15.01 -22.02 65.97
N SER A 40 -15.47 -22.64 64.90
CA SER A 40 -16.88 -22.78 64.56
C SER A 40 -17.17 -24.21 64.11
N GLN A 41 -18.41 -24.67 64.32
CA GLN A 41 -18.87 -25.96 63.83
C GLN A 41 -20.12 -25.75 62.99
N ASN A 42 -20.10 -26.26 61.77
CA ASN A 42 -21.22 -26.19 60.84
C ASN A 42 -22.26 -27.28 61.14
N SER A 43 -23.44 -27.16 60.54
CA SER A 43 -24.56 -28.09 60.76
C SER A 43 -24.35 -29.49 60.19
N ASP A 44 -23.41 -29.64 59.26
CA ASP A 44 -22.94 -30.90 58.66
C ASP A 44 -21.93 -31.64 59.55
N GLY A 45 -21.42 -30.98 60.60
CA GLY A 45 -20.45 -31.54 61.54
C GLY A 45 -19.03 -31.01 61.37
N ARG A 46 -18.71 -30.31 60.27
CA ARG A 46 -17.38 -29.75 59.96
C ARG A 46 -16.96 -28.72 61.00
N TYR A 47 -15.74 -28.85 61.51
CA TYR A 47 -15.04 -27.87 62.31
C TYR A 47 -14.17 -26.98 61.42
N LEU A 48 -14.24 -25.67 61.66
CA LEU A 48 -13.28 -24.68 61.16
C LEU A 48 -12.57 -24.10 62.39
N ILE A 49 -11.29 -24.41 62.54
CA ILE A 49 -10.48 -24.04 63.72
C ILE A 49 -9.26 -23.24 63.27
N ASP A 50 -9.17 -21.98 63.70
CA ASP A 50 -8.06 -21.09 63.40
C ASP A 50 -7.20 -20.87 64.66
N GLY A 51 -5.99 -21.40 64.65
CA GLY A 51 -4.90 -21.10 65.57
C GLY A 51 -4.27 -19.74 65.25
N LEU A 52 -3.84 -19.00 66.28
CA LEU A 52 -3.19 -17.70 66.08
C LEU A 52 -1.69 -17.74 66.40
N ALA A 53 -1.30 -17.46 67.64
CA ALA A 53 0.12 -17.43 68.00
C ALA A 53 0.36 -18.16 69.33
N GLY A 54 1.41 -18.96 69.36
CA GLY A 54 1.82 -19.83 70.46
C GLY A 54 1.60 -21.30 70.13
N ASN A 55 2.30 -22.19 70.85
CA ASN A 55 2.22 -23.63 70.66
C ASN A 55 0.83 -24.16 71.07
N ASP A 56 0.08 -24.69 70.10
CA ASP A 56 -1.27 -25.18 70.21
C ASP A 56 -1.38 -26.70 70.03
N THR A 57 -2.45 -27.30 70.58
CA THR A 57 -2.75 -28.73 70.40
C THR A 57 -4.22 -28.88 70.04
N ILE A 58 -4.47 -28.99 68.74
CA ILE A 58 -5.80 -29.10 68.15
C ILE A 58 -6.08 -30.59 67.94
N THR A 59 -7.20 -31.08 68.46
CA THR A 59 -7.56 -32.49 68.31
C THR A 59 -9.06 -32.62 68.15
N VAL A 60 -9.46 -33.15 67.01
CA VAL A 60 -10.84 -33.51 66.73
C VAL A 60 -11.08 -34.97 67.11
N ALA A 61 -12.32 -35.29 67.49
CA ALA A 61 -12.66 -36.65 67.85
C ALA A 61 -12.73 -37.51 66.59
N ALA A 62 -12.13 -38.70 66.63
CA ALA A 62 -12.13 -39.71 65.57
C ALA A 62 -13.52 -40.16 65.06
N ASN A 63 -14.61 -39.72 65.70
CA ASN A 63 -15.99 -39.99 65.29
C ASN A 63 -16.74 -38.72 64.82
N SER A 64 -16.01 -37.65 64.49
CA SER A 64 -16.52 -36.53 63.70
C SER A 64 -17.10 -37.04 62.38
N THR A 65 -18.04 -36.31 61.80
CA THR A 65 -18.75 -36.72 60.59
C THR A 65 -18.63 -35.73 59.44
N GLY A 66 -17.96 -34.59 59.66
CA GLY A 66 -17.72 -33.61 58.62
C GLY A 66 -16.21 -33.40 58.45
N ASP A 67 -15.82 -33.14 57.20
CA ASP A 67 -14.46 -32.81 56.77
C ASP A 67 -13.96 -31.55 57.48
N ASP A 68 -12.94 -31.66 58.32
CA ASP A 68 -12.52 -30.64 59.26
C ASP A 68 -11.34 -29.79 58.72
N TYR A 69 -11.32 -28.48 58.99
CA TYR A 69 -10.19 -27.59 58.70
C TYR A 69 -9.52 -27.15 59.99
N LEU A 70 -8.23 -27.47 60.14
CA LEU A 70 -7.43 -27.21 61.32
C LEU A 70 -6.20 -26.36 60.94
N ASP A 71 -6.12 -25.14 61.44
CA ASP A 71 -4.96 -24.23 61.26
C ASP A 71 -4.26 -24.00 62.62
N GLY A 72 -2.95 -24.19 62.68
CA GLY A 72 -2.10 -24.00 63.85
C GLY A 72 -1.67 -22.55 64.07
N GLY A 73 -1.40 -21.82 62.99
CA GLY A 73 -0.85 -20.47 63.02
C GLY A 73 0.66 -20.41 63.32
N ILE A 74 1.11 -19.48 64.16
CA ILE A 74 2.53 -19.33 64.51
C ILE A 74 2.82 -20.09 65.81
N GLY A 75 3.63 -21.13 65.81
CA GLY A 75 3.90 -21.93 67.00
C GLY A 75 4.50 -23.30 66.66
N ASN A 76 4.85 -24.09 67.68
CA ASN A 76 5.10 -25.52 67.46
C ASN A 76 3.86 -26.29 67.90
N ASP A 77 3.07 -26.70 66.92
CA ASP A 77 1.68 -27.10 67.07
C ASP A 77 1.49 -28.61 66.83
N ILE A 78 0.42 -29.16 67.40
CA ILE A 78 0.04 -30.56 67.21
C ILE A 78 -1.41 -30.59 66.74
N LEU A 79 -1.63 -30.99 65.48
CA LEU A 79 -2.94 -31.10 64.85
C LEU A 79 -3.29 -32.58 64.69
N ASN A 80 -4.43 -33.00 65.23
CA ASN A 80 -4.95 -34.36 65.11
C ASN A 80 -6.38 -34.31 64.56
N ALA A 81 -6.56 -34.80 63.34
CA ALA A 81 -7.83 -34.80 62.61
C ALA A 81 -8.78 -35.94 63.06
N ALA A 82 -9.93 -36.04 62.41
CA ALA A 82 -10.92 -37.08 62.65
C ALA A 82 -10.65 -38.31 61.77
N ASN A 83 -11.69 -39.05 61.33
CA ASN A 83 -11.53 -40.10 60.33
C ASN A 83 -12.37 -39.73 59.08
N THR A 84 -12.27 -38.47 58.66
CA THR A 84 -12.96 -37.82 57.54
C THR A 84 -11.92 -37.17 56.64
N ASN A 85 -12.31 -36.56 55.51
CA ASN A 85 -11.34 -35.93 54.62
C ASN A 85 -11.01 -34.54 55.16
N ASP A 86 -9.90 -34.40 55.87
CA ASP A 86 -9.59 -33.21 56.65
C ASP A 86 -8.45 -32.38 56.02
N PHE A 87 -8.43 -31.07 56.26
CA PHE A 87 -7.35 -30.16 55.84
C PHE A 87 -6.61 -29.64 57.08
N LEU A 88 -5.31 -29.88 57.15
CA LEU A 88 -4.45 -29.48 58.26
C LEU A 88 -3.38 -28.50 57.79
N ASP A 89 -3.33 -27.31 58.36
CA ASP A 89 -2.30 -26.27 58.14
C ASP A 89 -1.51 -26.07 59.45
N GLY A 90 -0.20 -26.33 59.44
CA GLY A 90 0.67 -26.15 60.60
C GLY A 90 1.06 -24.69 60.83
N GLY A 91 1.31 -23.95 59.75
CA GLY A 91 1.77 -22.57 59.79
C GLY A 91 3.28 -22.41 60.01
N ASP A 92 3.70 -21.48 60.87
CA ASP A 92 5.13 -21.24 61.14
C ASP A 92 5.58 -21.97 62.41
N GLY A 93 6.49 -22.93 62.31
CA GLY A 93 7.17 -23.55 63.45
C GLY A 93 7.50 -25.03 63.24
N THR A 94 7.61 -25.81 64.33
CA THR A 94 7.88 -27.26 64.22
C THR A 94 6.65 -28.02 64.65
N ASP A 95 5.90 -28.48 63.67
CA ASP A 95 4.53 -28.93 63.83
C ASP A 95 4.40 -30.44 63.68
N THR A 96 3.29 -30.99 64.18
CA THR A 96 2.95 -32.41 64.05
C THR A 96 1.50 -32.53 63.60
N LEU A 97 1.31 -32.94 62.35
CA LEU A 97 0.03 -33.10 61.68
C LEU A 97 -0.29 -34.59 61.57
N ASN A 98 -1.44 -35.02 62.11
CA ASN A 98 -1.94 -36.38 62.02
C ASN A 98 -3.35 -36.39 61.42
N GLY A 99 -3.49 -36.86 60.19
CA GLY A 99 -4.78 -37.01 59.49
C GLY A 99 -5.66 -38.14 60.06
N ASN A 100 -5.02 -39.26 60.41
CA ASN A 100 -5.62 -40.51 60.85
C ASN A 100 -6.28 -41.32 59.74
N GLY A 101 -7.46 -40.94 59.24
CA GLY A 101 -8.06 -41.69 58.15
C GLY A 101 -9.10 -40.90 57.39
N GLY A 102 -9.37 -41.31 56.15
CA GLY A 102 -9.93 -40.38 55.18
C GLY A 102 -8.83 -39.94 54.23
N ASN A 103 -9.18 -39.11 53.24
CA ASN A 103 -8.22 -38.54 52.30
C ASN A 103 -7.89 -37.13 52.78
N ASP A 104 -6.77 -36.99 53.48
CA ASP A 104 -6.39 -35.77 54.18
C ASP A 104 -5.40 -34.93 53.38
N VAL A 105 -5.46 -33.60 53.50
CA VAL A 105 -4.47 -32.66 52.96
C VAL A 105 -3.67 -32.05 54.11
N LEU A 106 -2.36 -32.28 54.13
CA LEU A 106 -1.46 -31.87 55.20
C LEU A 106 -0.45 -30.84 54.69
N ARG A 107 -0.53 -29.60 55.18
CA ARG A 107 0.41 -28.51 54.93
C ARG A 107 1.21 -28.21 56.19
N GLY A 108 2.50 -28.55 56.22
CA GLY A 108 3.38 -28.29 57.37
C GLY A 108 3.63 -26.79 57.58
N GLY A 109 4.07 -26.11 56.53
CA GLY A 109 4.45 -24.69 56.59
C GLY A 109 5.94 -24.51 56.91
N ALA A 110 6.33 -23.42 57.56
CA ALA A 110 7.74 -23.11 57.74
C ALA A 110 8.33 -23.78 58.99
N GLY A 111 9.06 -24.87 58.81
CA GLY A 111 9.98 -25.38 59.82
C GLY A 111 10.40 -26.81 59.60
N ALA A 112 10.21 -27.69 60.57
CA ALA A 112 10.74 -29.06 60.50
C ALA A 112 9.69 -30.02 61.04
N ASP A 113 8.75 -30.36 60.17
CA ASP A 113 7.44 -30.81 60.57
C ASP A 113 7.30 -32.34 60.49
N VAL A 114 6.28 -32.87 61.15
CA VAL A 114 5.90 -34.28 61.05
C VAL A 114 4.53 -34.35 60.40
N LEU A 115 4.50 -34.84 59.15
CA LEU A 115 3.29 -35.02 58.37
C LEU A 115 2.96 -36.52 58.35
N ASN A 116 1.82 -36.88 58.93
CA ASN A 116 1.35 -38.26 59.01
C ASN A 116 -0.09 -38.33 58.51
N GLY A 117 -0.32 -38.69 57.25
CA GLY A 117 -1.66 -38.76 56.66
C GLY A 117 -2.48 -39.85 57.34
N GLY A 118 -2.04 -41.10 57.23
CA GLY A 118 -2.60 -42.20 58.00
C GLY A 118 -3.19 -43.27 57.10
N ALA A 119 -4.52 -43.36 57.04
CA ALA A 119 -5.23 -44.37 56.29
C ALA A 119 -6.21 -43.74 55.30
N GLY A 120 -5.85 -43.75 54.02
CA GLY A 120 -6.64 -43.22 52.93
C GLY A 120 -5.70 -42.90 51.78
N ILE A 121 -6.07 -41.91 50.98
CA ILE A 121 -5.17 -41.31 49.98
C ILE A 121 -4.88 -39.91 50.48
N ASP A 122 -3.70 -39.72 51.05
CA ASP A 122 -3.35 -38.49 51.76
C ASP A 122 -2.34 -37.67 50.94
N ALA A 123 -2.46 -36.33 50.99
CA ALA A 123 -1.64 -35.39 50.23
C ALA A 123 -0.76 -34.52 51.14
N ALA A 124 0.53 -34.41 50.82
CA ALA A 124 1.40 -33.38 51.38
C ALA A 124 1.36 -32.13 50.48
N ASP A 125 0.92 -30.99 51.04
CA ASP A 125 0.72 -29.74 50.30
C ASP A 125 1.85 -28.73 50.59
N TYR A 126 2.67 -28.46 49.57
CA TYR A 126 3.79 -27.52 49.60
C TYR A 126 3.58 -26.26 48.75
N ARG A 127 2.38 -26.00 48.21
CA ARG A 127 2.11 -24.88 47.28
C ARG A 127 2.45 -23.50 47.83
N ASN A 128 2.41 -23.33 49.15
CA ASN A 128 2.78 -22.08 49.83
C ASN A 128 4.28 -21.97 50.15
N SER A 129 5.10 -22.94 49.75
CA SER A 129 6.55 -22.91 49.93
C SER A 129 7.15 -21.74 49.13
N ASN A 130 8.07 -21.02 49.77
CA ASN A 130 8.75 -19.87 49.16
C ASN A 130 10.06 -20.25 48.44
N ALA A 131 10.31 -21.54 48.25
CA ALA A 131 11.41 -22.10 47.46
C ALA A 131 11.08 -23.53 47.06
N ALA A 132 11.80 -24.02 46.06
CA ALA A 132 11.73 -25.39 45.57
C ALA A 132 11.84 -26.46 46.67
N VAL A 133 11.08 -27.52 46.48
CA VAL A 133 10.92 -28.69 47.32
C VAL A 133 11.44 -29.92 46.59
N THR A 134 12.30 -30.67 47.28
CA THR A 134 12.71 -32.01 46.86
C THR A 134 12.15 -33.02 47.83
N LEU A 135 11.27 -33.89 47.35
CA LEU A 135 10.64 -34.93 48.15
C LEU A 135 10.56 -36.25 47.38
N SER A 136 10.95 -37.34 48.05
CA SER A 136 10.75 -38.70 47.55
C SER A 136 10.05 -39.51 48.64
N LEU A 137 8.88 -40.05 48.31
CA LEU A 137 8.10 -40.88 49.20
C LEU A 137 8.86 -42.18 49.49
N ALA A 138 8.61 -42.75 50.66
CA ALA A 138 9.16 -44.06 50.96
C ALA A 138 8.40 -45.11 50.14
N SER A 139 9.13 -46.01 49.48
CA SER A 139 8.52 -47.13 48.74
C SER A 139 7.59 -48.04 49.58
N ASP A 140 7.66 -47.93 50.91
CA ASP A 140 6.70 -48.47 51.85
C ASP A 140 6.08 -47.29 52.62
N PRO A 141 4.77 -46.99 52.45
CA PRO A 141 4.12 -45.81 53.03
C PRO A 141 4.09 -45.84 54.57
N THR A 142 4.36 -46.99 55.19
CA THR A 142 4.48 -47.12 56.65
C THR A 142 5.82 -46.62 57.19
N ARG A 143 6.75 -46.26 56.31
CA ARG A 143 8.07 -45.72 56.66
C ARG A 143 8.09 -44.21 56.44
N THR A 144 9.00 -43.56 57.15
CA THR A 144 9.15 -42.10 57.05
C THR A 144 10.08 -41.72 55.90
N ALA A 145 9.62 -40.84 55.01
CA ALA A 145 10.40 -40.06 54.07
C ALA A 145 10.91 -38.75 54.72
N ARG A 146 11.81 -38.06 54.02
CA ARG A 146 12.32 -36.74 54.42
C ARG A 146 12.38 -35.80 53.22
N GLY A 147 11.83 -34.61 53.38
CA GLY A 147 11.96 -33.52 52.41
C GLY A 147 13.23 -32.69 52.62
N VAL A 148 13.65 -32.00 51.56
CA VAL A 148 14.72 -30.99 51.57
C VAL A 148 14.32 -29.83 50.66
N GLY A 149 14.67 -28.59 51.00
CA GLY A 149 14.31 -27.41 50.19
C GLY A 149 13.01 -26.79 50.68
N GLY A 150 12.90 -25.46 50.54
CA GLY A 150 11.73 -24.70 50.98
C GLY A 150 11.16 -25.10 52.35
N HIS A 151 9.84 -25.21 52.40
CA HIS A 151 9.09 -25.68 53.57
C HIS A 151 9.29 -27.16 53.86
N ALA A 152 9.72 -27.98 52.90
CA ALA A 152 10.00 -29.40 53.12
C ALA A 152 11.29 -29.66 53.93
N THR A 153 12.07 -28.62 54.25
CA THR A 153 13.41 -28.76 54.83
C THR A 153 13.39 -29.44 56.20
N SER A 154 13.84 -30.71 56.22
CA SER A 154 13.91 -31.55 57.44
C SER A 154 12.58 -32.12 57.93
N ASP A 155 11.52 -32.00 57.13
CA ASP A 155 10.25 -32.65 57.38
C ASP A 155 10.40 -34.18 57.47
N THR A 156 9.48 -34.79 58.18
CA THR A 156 9.35 -36.25 58.31
C THR A 156 7.95 -36.63 57.87
N ILE A 157 7.85 -37.41 56.80
CA ILE A 157 6.58 -37.65 56.09
C ILE A 157 6.26 -39.14 56.10
N SER A 158 5.04 -39.54 56.42
CA SER A 158 4.61 -40.95 56.39
C SER A 158 3.13 -41.08 56.09
N GLY A 159 2.71 -42.19 55.46
CA GLY A 159 1.32 -42.40 55.06
C GLY A 159 0.80 -41.26 54.19
N ILE A 160 1.56 -40.91 53.14
CA ILE A 160 1.24 -39.91 52.14
C ILE A 160 1.46 -40.57 50.79
N GLU A 161 0.52 -40.39 49.88
CA GLU A 161 0.54 -40.93 48.51
C GLU A 161 0.67 -39.80 47.49
N ASN A 162 0.10 -38.62 47.78
CA ASN A 162 0.08 -37.49 46.85
C ASN A 162 1.00 -36.37 47.32
N ILE A 163 1.63 -35.67 46.38
CA ILE A 163 2.46 -34.51 46.66
C ILE A 163 2.01 -33.35 45.77
N LEU A 164 1.72 -32.21 46.40
CA LEU A 164 1.50 -30.94 45.71
C LEU A 164 2.75 -30.07 45.94
N GLY A 165 3.46 -29.76 44.86
CA GLY A 165 4.67 -28.98 44.81
C GLY A 165 4.46 -27.49 45.07
N SER A 166 5.52 -26.72 44.89
CA SER A 166 5.62 -25.28 45.08
C SER A 166 5.69 -24.57 43.74
N ALA A 167 5.60 -23.23 43.75
CA ALA A 167 5.75 -22.42 42.55
C ALA A 167 7.22 -22.28 42.06
N PHE A 168 8.06 -23.29 42.26
CA PHE A 168 9.48 -23.29 41.88
C PHE A 168 9.93 -24.69 41.48
N ASP A 169 11.05 -24.77 40.74
CA ASP A 169 11.72 -25.99 40.26
C ASP A 169 11.84 -27.15 41.29
N ASP A 170 10.81 -27.94 41.39
CA ASP A 170 10.59 -29.01 42.34
C ASP A 170 11.15 -30.34 41.84
N ARG A 171 11.36 -31.26 42.79
CA ARG A 171 11.79 -32.64 42.49
C ARG A 171 10.99 -33.61 43.32
N LEU A 172 9.95 -34.15 42.73
CA LEU A 172 8.96 -34.99 43.39
C LEU A 172 9.11 -36.44 42.91
N THR A 173 9.00 -37.41 43.81
CA THR A 173 9.06 -38.82 43.48
C THR A 173 8.06 -39.59 44.33
N GLY A 174 7.20 -40.35 43.66
CA GLY A 174 6.21 -41.26 44.21
C GLY A 174 6.81 -42.49 44.88
N ASN A 175 5.97 -43.51 45.07
CA ASN A 175 6.28 -44.76 45.73
C ASN A 175 5.92 -45.98 44.86
N LEU A 176 5.22 -46.98 45.38
CA LEU A 176 4.84 -48.19 44.60
C LEU A 176 3.31 -48.33 44.52
N LEU A 177 2.61 -47.22 44.72
CA LEU A 177 1.16 -47.09 44.75
C LEU A 177 0.82 -45.95 43.79
N ASN A 178 -0.41 -45.93 43.30
CA ASN A 178 -0.96 -44.82 42.54
C ASN A 178 -0.77 -43.49 43.30
N ASN A 179 -0.06 -42.55 42.70
CA ASN A 179 0.29 -41.25 43.26
C ASN A 179 -0.22 -40.14 42.34
N LEU A 180 -0.69 -39.05 42.95
CA LEU A 180 -0.86 -37.76 42.27
C LEU A 180 0.32 -36.87 42.63
N LEU A 181 1.12 -36.52 41.65
CA LEU A 181 2.22 -35.57 41.78
C LEU A 181 1.89 -34.32 40.97
N VAL A 182 1.86 -33.15 41.62
CA VAL A 182 1.64 -31.86 40.97
C VAL A 182 2.86 -31.01 41.22
N GLY A 183 3.52 -30.51 40.18
CA GLY A 183 4.68 -29.65 40.28
C GLY A 183 4.29 -28.23 40.69
N GLY A 184 3.39 -27.64 39.89
CA GLY A 184 3.05 -26.22 39.97
C GLY A 184 3.96 -25.43 39.03
N THR A 185 4.02 -24.11 39.18
CA THR A 185 4.86 -23.31 38.27
C THR A 185 6.34 -23.58 38.46
N GLY A 186 7.11 -23.70 37.38
CA GLY A 186 8.57 -23.84 37.45
C GLY A 186 9.05 -25.09 36.73
N ALA A 187 10.35 -25.26 36.57
CA ALA A 187 10.90 -26.40 35.84
C ALA A 187 11.06 -27.61 36.77
N ASP A 188 10.07 -28.50 36.75
CA ASP A 188 9.86 -29.54 37.74
C ASP A 188 10.27 -30.92 37.25
N ILE A 189 10.56 -31.82 38.21
CA ILE A 189 10.93 -33.20 37.92
C ILE A 189 10.06 -34.13 38.74
N LEU A 190 9.13 -34.80 38.08
CA LEU A 190 8.14 -35.69 38.67
C LEU A 190 8.41 -37.14 38.26
N ARG A 191 8.30 -38.07 39.20
CA ARG A 191 8.52 -39.51 38.94
C ARG A 191 7.50 -40.37 39.68
N GLY A 192 6.64 -41.09 38.97
CA GLY A 192 5.61 -41.97 39.52
C GLY A 192 6.19 -43.20 40.21
N MET A 193 7.04 -43.92 39.47
CA MET A 193 7.70 -45.19 39.81
C MET A 193 6.87 -46.44 39.46
N ASP A 194 6.18 -47.08 40.41
CA ASP A 194 5.25 -48.18 40.12
C ASP A 194 3.85 -47.75 40.59
N GLY A 195 2.80 -48.07 39.84
CA GLY A 195 1.42 -47.67 40.16
C GLY A 195 0.76 -47.05 38.95
N ASP A 196 -0.57 -46.90 38.94
CA ASP A 196 -1.22 -46.07 37.92
C ASP A 196 -1.20 -44.63 38.44
N ASP A 197 -0.19 -43.87 38.02
CA ASP A 197 0.15 -42.54 38.55
C ASP A 197 -0.45 -41.41 37.70
N VAL A 198 -0.61 -40.24 38.32
CA VAL A 198 -1.01 -38.99 37.66
C VAL A 198 0.07 -37.95 37.95
N LEU A 199 0.77 -37.49 36.92
CA LEU A 199 1.83 -36.50 37.01
C LEU A 199 1.38 -35.25 36.26
N LEU A 200 1.36 -34.13 36.95
CA LEU A 200 1.03 -32.82 36.41
C LEU A 200 2.27 -31.95 36.59
N GLY A 201 2.87 -31.48 35.49
CA GLY A 201 3.93 -30.48 35.53
C GLY A 201 3.41 -29.21 36.20
N GLU A 202 2.36 -28.65 35.62
CA GLU A 202 1.76 -27.40 36.07
C GLU A 202 0.45 -27.53 36.89
N ASP A 203 0.03 -26.42 37.51
CA ASP A 203 -1.25 -26.32 38.24
C ASP A 203 -2.45 -26.36 37.27
N MET A 204 -3.29 -27.39 37.35
CA MET A 204 -4.51 -27.53 36.53
C MET A 204 -5.80 -27.20 37.29
N LEU A 205 -6.83 -26.74 36.56
CA LEU A 205 -8.15 -26.42 37.11
C LEU A 205 -8.97 -27.69 37.41
N ASP A 206 -8.69 -28.33 38.54
CA ASP A 206 -9.48 -29.44 39.07
C ASP A 206 -10.66 -28.91 39.92
N VAL A 207 -11.81 -28.70 39.28
CA VAL A 207 -12.99 -28.05 39.90
C VAL A 207 -13.61 -28.89 41.01
N ASP A 208 -13.52 -30.21 40.94
CA ASP A 208 -14.04 -31.13 41.96
C ASP A 208 -12.97 -31.72 42.90
N MET A 209 -11.70 -31.36 42.67
CA MET A 209 -10.53 -31.73 43.46
C MET A 209 -10.31 -33.24 43.56
N ASN A 210 -10.73 -34.00 42.53
CA ASN A 210 -10.63 -35.45 42.52
C ASN A 210 -9.30 -36.00 41.97
N GLY A 211 -8.41 -35.12 41.48
CA GLY A 211 -7.11 -35.46 40.91
C GLY A 211 -7.16 -35.96 39.46
N VAL A 212 -8.29 -35.81 38.78
CA VAL A 212 -8.50 -36.11 37.36
C VAL A 212 -9.09 -34.85 36.71
N PRO A 213 -8.43 -34.24 35.73
CA PRO A 213 -8.98 -33.05 35.09
C PRO A 213 -10.34 -33.36 34.43
N ASP A 214 -11.27 -32.40 34.49
CA ASP A 214 -12.61 -32.54 33.95
C ASP A 214 -12.54 -32.70 32.43
N ASP A 215 -13.36 -33.57 31.84
CA ASP A 215 -13.56 -33.71 30.38
C ASP A 215 -14.98 -33.19 30.05
N ILE A 216 -15.11 -31.86 29.88
CA ILE A 216 -16.37 -31.15 29.62
C ILE A 216 -17.01 -31.62 28.31
N GLU A 217 -16.22 -32.12 27.37
CA GLU A 217 -16.63 -32.47 26.01
C GLU A 217 -16.96 -33.97 25.85
N ALA A 218 -16.58 -34.77 26.85
CA ALA A 218 -16.74 -36.22 26.94
C ALA A 218 -16.10 -36.98 25.78
N ASP A 219 -14.99 -36.46 25.24
CA ASP A 219 -14.24 -37.05 24.13
C ASP A 219 -13.03 -37.87 24.60
N GLY A 220 -12.77 -37.90 25.90
CA GLY A 220 -11.64 -38.59 26.51
C GLY A 220 -10.40 -37.71 26.68
N VAL A 221 -10.46 -36.43 26.30
CA VAL A 221 -9.43 -35.42 26.51
C VAL A 221 -9.89 -34.48 27.64
N PRO A 222 -9.13 -34.33 28.72
CA PRO A 222 -9.50 -33.39 29.77
C PRO A 222 -9.48 -31.94 29.25
N ASP A 223 -10.56 -31.19 29.50
CA ASP A 223 -10.60 -29.76 29.27
C ASP A 223 -9.75 -29.03 30.33
N GLY A 224 -8.91 -28.09 29.89
CA GLY A 224 -8.28 -27.14 30.80
C GLY A 224 -6.77 -27.24 30.95
N VAL A 225 -6.04 -27.33 29.84
CA VAL A 225 -4.66 -26.83 29.84
C VAL A 225 -4.69 -25.32 30.05
N ASN A 226 -4.21 -24.91 31.22
CA ASN A 226 -4.09 -23.52 31.62
C ASN A 226 -3.18 -22.78 30.61
N GLU A 227 -3.72 -21.72 30.00
CA GLU A 227 -3.27 -21.12 28.74
C GLU A 227 -2.06 -20.17 28.84
N SER A 228 -0.98 -20.55 29.53
CA SER A 228 0.24 -19.72 29.60
C SER A 228 1.45 -20.43 29.00
N ALA A 229 1.82 -20.04 27.77
CA ALA A 229 3.04 -20.47 27.07
C ALA A 229 4.36 -19.99 27.72
N SER A 230 4.39 -19.72 29.02
CA SER A 230 5.54 -19.15 29.74
C SER A 230 5.88 -19.87 31.03
N ASP A 231 5.36 -21.09 31.17
CA ASP A 231 5.53 -21.95 32.32
C ASP A 231 6.85 -22.75 32.18
N GLY A 232 7.15 -23.66 33.12
CA GLY A 232 8.48 -24.27 33.22
C GLY A 232 8.70 -25.46 32.28
N GLU A 233 9.95 -25.76 31.95
CA GLU A 233 10.32 -27.00 31.23
C GLU A 233 10.33 -28.18 32.22
N ASP A 234 9.37 -29.08 32.09
CA ASP A 234 9.13 -30.18 33.02
C ASP A 234 9.68 -31.54 32.54
N LEU A 235 10.04 -32.40 33.50
CA LEU A 235 10.42 -33.80 33.24
C LEU A 235 9.52 -34.75 34.04
N LEU A 236 8.64 -35.45 33.34
CA LEU A 236 7.69 -36.41 33.90
C LEU A 236 8.08 -37.83 33.48
N ASP A 237 8.11 -38.75 34.44
CA ASP A 237 8.45 -40.17 34.25
C ASP A 237 7.44 -41.03 35.01
N GLY A 238 6.51 -41.66 34.30
CA GLY A 238 5.43 -42.50 34.85
C GLY A 238 6.01 -43.75 35.51
N GLY A 239 6.66 -44.60 34.70
CA GLY A 239 7.40 -45.76 35.17
C GLY A 239 6.70 -47.07 34.80
N PHE A 240 6.15 -47.79 35.78
CA PHE A 240 5.37 -49.01 35.56
C PHE A 240 3.92 -48.79 35.98
N GLY A 241 2.98 -48.95 35.06
CA GLY A 241 1.56 -48.77 35.33
C GLY A 241 0.86 -48.17 34.13
N ASN A 242 -0.43 -47.86 34.25
CA ASN A 242 -1.13 -47.08 33.22
C ASN A 242 -1.21 -45.64 33.71
N ASP A 243 -0.22 -44.85 33.34
CA ASP A 243 0.05 -43.52 33.87
C ASP A 243 -0.66 -42.44 33.05
N ARG A 244 -0.87 -41.27 33.69
CA ARG A 244 -1.32 -40.05 33.02
C ARG A 244 -0.34 -38.93 33.28
N LEU A 245 0.28 -38.41 32.23
CA LEU A 245 1.25 -37.34 32.32
C LEU A 245 0.74 -36.12 31.54
N PHE A 246 0.85 -34.95 32.16
CA PHE A 246 0.49 -33.67 31.56
C PHE A 246 1.64 -32.70 31.78
N GLY A 247 2.28 -32.23 30.70
CA GLY A 247 3.37 -31.26 30.75
C GLY A 247 2.86 -29.90 31.18
N GLY A 248 2.08 -29.26 30.31
CA GLY A 248 1.44 -27.97 30.58
C GLY A 248 1.92 -26.93 29.58
N GLY A 249 2.76 -26.00 30.02
CA GLY A 249 3.38 -25.04 29.13
C GLY A 249 4.87 -24.97 29.40
N GLY A 250 5.70 -24.86 28.36
CA GLY A 250 7.14 -25.08 28.44
C GLY A 250 7.54 -26.18 27.47
N ASP A 251 8.85 -26.32 27.20
CA ASP A 251 9.35 -27.43 26.37
C ASP A 251 9.55 -28.65 27.28
N ASP A 252 8.55 -29.53 27.36
CA ASP A 252 8.46 -30.60 28.34
C ASP A 252 9.05 -31.93 27.85
N THR A 253 9.36 -32.82 28.78
CA THR A 253 9.77 -34.20 28.48
C THR A 253 8.95 -35.19 29.30
N LEU A 254 8.12 -35.98 28.62
CA LEU A 254 7.22 -36.97 29.19
C LEU A 254 7.65 -38.38 28.78
N ASN A 255 7.72 -39.29 29.75
CA ASN A 255 8.02 -40.70 29.53
C ASN A 255 6.99 -41.57 30.27
N GLY A 256 6.13 -42.28 29.53
CA GLY A 256 5.12 -43.20 30.07
C GLY A 256 5.78 -44.41 30.72
N GLY A 257 6.52 -45.19 29.94
CA GLY A 257 7.31 -46.31 30.42
C GLY A 257 6.70 -47.66 30.05
N PHE A 258 6.20 -48.41 31.04
CA PHE A 258 5.57 -49.71 30.81
C PHE A 258 4.10 -49.68 31.23
N GLY A 259 3.21 -49.98 30.29
CA GLY A 259 1.78 -50.01 30.48
C GLY A 259 1.10 -49.17 29.42
N ASN A 260 -0.21 -48.97 29.53
CA ASN A 260 -0.98 -48.20 28.56
C ASN A 260 -1.15 -46.78 29.10
N ASP A 261 -0.30 -45.89 28.64
CA ASP A 261 -0.13 -44.55 29.18
C ASP A 261 -0.92 -43.51 28.37
N VAL A 262 -1.24 -42.40 29.01
CA VAL A 262 -1.84 -41.22 28.36
C VAL A 262 -0.96 -40.02 28.64
N MET A 263 -0.47 -39.36 27.60
CA MET A 263 0.43 -38.23 27.70
C MET A 263 -0.08 -37.04 26.89
N TYR A 264 0.07 -35.86 27.46
CA TYR A 264 -0.26 -34.58 26.83
C TYR A 264 0.89 -33.60 27.08
N GLY A 265 1.53 -33.11 26.02
CA GLY A 265 2.61 -32.12 26.09
C GLY A 265 2.08 -30.76 26.51
N GLY A 266 1.32 -30.12 25.63
CA GLY A 266 0.65 -28.85 25.85
C GLY A 266 1.21 -27.75 24.99
N PHE A 267 1.70 -26.66 25.57
CA PHE A 267 2.32 -25.57 24.81
C PHE A 267 3.83 -25.66 24.90
N GLY A 268 4.53 -25.70 23.77
CA GLY A 268 5.99 -25.75 23.75
C GLY A 268 6.45 -26.80 22.74
N ALA A 269 7.76 -26.95 22.59
CA ALA A 269 8.32 -28.04 21.79
C ALA A 269 8.57 -29.24 22.71
N ASP A 270 7.61 -30.15 22.79
CA ASP A 270 7.57 -31.23 23.76
C ASP A 270 8.19 -32.54 23.24
N LEU A 271 8.72 -33.34 24.16
CA LEU A 271 9.22 -34.69 23.88
C LEU A 271 8.39 -35.73 24.64
N LEU A 272 7.58 -36.51 23.93
CA LEU A 272 6.73 -37.56 24.49
C LEU A 272 7.25 -38.94 24.09
N SER A 273 7.42 -39.84 25.06
CA SER A 273 7.80 -41.23 24.83
C SER A 273 6.83 -42.20 25.51
N GLY A 274 6.12 -43.00 24.71
CA GLY A 274 5.16 -44.04 25.14
C GLY A 274 5.82 -45.15 25.92
N GLY A 275 6.54 -46.00 25.18
CA GLY A 275 7.28 -47.13 25.73
C GLY A 275 6.63 -48.45 25.34
N ASP A 276 6.40 -49.32 26.31
CA ASP A 276 5.76 -50.62 26.05
C ASP A 276 4.28 -50.57 26.45
N GLY A 277 3.36 -50.69 25.50
CA GLY A 277 1.91 -50.76 25.75
C GLY A 277 1.12 -50.04 24.67
N ASP A 278 -0.22 -50.09 24.75
CA ASP A 278 -1.05 -49.32 23.80
C ASP A 278 -1.29 -47.93 24.39
N ASP A 279 -0.55 -46.94 23.89
CA ASP A 279 -0.43 -45.59 24.45
C ASP A 279 -1.24 -44.54 23.68
N ILE A 280 -1.52 -43.41 24.35
CA ILE A 280 -2.11 -42.22 23.73
C ILE A 280 -1.17 -41.04 23.97
N LEU A 281 -0.63 -40.47 22.89
CA LEU A 281 0.26 -39.31 22.91
C LEU A 281 -0.39 -38.15 22.15
N ASP A 282 -0.34 -36.96 22.73
CA ASP A 282 -0.85 -35.72 22.14
C ASP A 282 0.17 -34.61 22.44
N GLY A 283 0.84 -34.10 21.40
CA GLY A 283 1.89 -33.08 21.52
C GLY A 283 1.30 -31.76 21.98
N GLY A 284 0.32 -31.26 21.25
CA GLY A 284 -0.44 -30.07 21.60
C GLY A 284 -0.12 -28.92 20.64
N ALA A 285 0.56 -27.89 21.11
CA ALA A 285 0.91 -26.71 20.34
C ALA A 285 2.40 -26.39 20.47
N GLY A 286 3.10 -26.36 19.35
CA GLY A 286 4.54 -26.21 19.22
C GLY A 286 5.08 -27.34 18.35
N ASP A 287 6.39 -27.33 18.10
CA ASP A 287 7.03 -28.32 17.23
C ASP A 287 7.43 -29.54 18.09
N ASP A 288 6.59 -30.56 18.14
CA ASP A 288 6.68 -31.66 19.09
C ASP A 288 7.43 -32.88 18.54
N THR A 289 7.90 -33.75 19.44
CA THR A 289 8.53 -35.03 19.13
C THR A 289 7.84 -36.16 19.87
N LEU A 290 7.13 -37.02 19.16
CA LEU A 290 6.37 -38.14 19.74
C LEU A 290 6.99 -39.49 19.33
N VAL A 291 7.26 -40.36 20.31
CA VAL A 291 7.82 -41.70 20.08
C VAL A 291 7.05 -42.76 20.86
N ALA A 292 6.23 -43.59 20.19
CA ALA A 292 5.38 -44.55 20.89
C ALA A 292 6.08 -45.89 21.23
N SER A 293 6.88 -46.44 20.31
CA SER A 293 7.68 -47.68 20.46
C SER A 293 6.95 -49.01 20.23
N LEU A 294 6.39 -49.67 21.25
CA LEU A 294 5.81 -51.01 21.12
C LEU A 294 4.36 -51.03 21.57
N GLY A 295 3.42 -51.25 20.66
CA GLY A 295 2.01 -51.38 21.00
C GLY A 295 1.14 -50.98 19.83
N ASN A 296 -0.16 -50.84 20.03
CA ASN A 296 -1.02 -50.22 19.03
C ASN A 296 -1.43 -48.83 19.53
N ASP A 297 -0.77 -47.81 19.03
CA ASP A 297 -0.73 -46.49 19.66
C ASP A 297 -1.64 -45.48 18.94
N ILE A 298 -2.02 -44.43 19.67
CA ILE A 298 -2.71 -43.26 19.10
C ILE A 298 -1.84 -42.03 19.35
N LEU A 299 -1.40 -41.40 18.26
CA LEU A 299 -0.53 -40.23 18.30
C LEU A 299 -1.22 -39.04 17.62
N ARG A 300 -1.07 -37.85 18.21
CA ARG A 300 -1.47 -36.57 17.62
C ARG A 300 -0.33 -35.57 17.80
N GLY A 301 0.20 -35.02 16.72
CA GLY A 301 1.18 -33.93 16.78
C GLY A 301 0.52 -32.69 17.37
N GLY A 302 -0.46 -32.15 16.65
CA GLY A 302 -1.27 -31.03 17.12
C GLY A 302 -1.10 -29.81 16.23
N ALA A 303 -0.48 -28.75 16.72
CA ALA A 303 -0.22 -27.55 15.92
C ALA A 303 1.26 -27.17 16.00
N GLY A 304 1.97 -27.14 14.88
CA GLY A 304 3.41 -26.95 14.80
C GLY A 304 3.99 -27.92 13.77
N ASP A 305 5.28 -27.82 13.47
CA ASP A 305 5.92 -28.79 12.57
C ASP A 305 6.41 -29.99 13.40
N ASP A 306 5.64 -31.08 13.44
CA ASP A 306 5.83 -32.19 14.37
C ASP A 306 6.68 -33.35 13.80
N PHE A 307 7.41 -34.05 14.67
CA PHE A 307 8.08 -35.31 14.35
C PHE A 307 7.43 -36.47 15.10
N ILE A 308 6.93 -37.47 14.37
CA ILE A 308 6.21 -38.61 14.95
C ILE A 308 6.84 -39.94 14.52
N ASP A 309 7.19 -40.80 15.47
CA ASP A 309 7.69 -42.17 15.26
C ASP A 309 6.88 -43.17 16.10
N SER A 310 5.93 -43.89 15.50
CA SER A 310 5.13 -44.89 16.23
C SER A 310 5.79 -46.28 16.29
N SER A 311 6.81 -46.51 15.46
CA SER A 311 7.70 -47.68 15.46
C SER A 311 7.06 -49.03 15.12
N ILE A 312 6.43 -49.75 16.06
CA ILE A 312 5.91 -51.11 15.82
C ILE A 312 4.53 -51.24 16.44
N GLY A 313 3.54 -51.51 15.59
CA GLY A 313 2.15 -51.47 16.02
C GLY A 313 1.18 -51.54 14.87
N ASP A 314 -0.12 -51.75 15.11
CA ASP A 314 -1.12 -51.21 14.17
C ASP A 314 -1.54 -49.85 14.72
N ASP A 315 -0.90 -48.78 14.25
CA ASP A 315 -0.94 -47.45 14.87
C ASP A 315 -1.91 -46.49 14.18
N LYS A 316 -2.30 -45.46 14.92
CA LYS A 316 -3.16 -44.39 14.41
C LYS A 316 -2.55 -43.03 14.71
N ILE A 317 -2.20 -42.32 13.64
CA ILE A 317 -1.41 -41.10 13.71
C ILE A 317 -2.16 -39.96 13.04
N TYR A 318 -2.09 -38.79 13.67
CA TYR A 318 -2.56 -37.51 13.16
C TYR A 318 -1.39 -36.51 13.27
N GLY A 319 -0.97 -35.92 12.16
CA GLY A 319 -0.01 -34.82 12.13
C GLY A 319 -0.62 -33.59 12.80
N GLY A 320 -1.55 -32.95 12.11
CA GLY A 320 -2.35 -31.85 12.64
C GLY A 320 -2.24 -30.61 11.77
N MET A 321 -1.83 -29.48 12.35
CA MET A 321 -1.54 -28.26 11.60
C MET A 321 -0.04 -28.04 11.56
N GLY A 322 0.56 -27.87 10.39
CA GLY A 322 2.00 -27.65 10.24
C GLY A 322 2.60 -28.65 9.27
N ALA A 323 3.89 -28.54 8.98
CA ALA A 323 4.57 -29.46 8.05
C ALA A 323 5.19 -30.63 8.84
N ASP A 324 4.48 -31.75 8.90
CA ASP A 324 4.79 -32.86 9.80
C ASP A 324 5.68 -33.94 9.15
N ASP A 325 6.49 -34.62 9.96
CA ASP A 325 7.34 -35.75 9.55
C ASP A 325 6.96 -37.03 10.33
N VAL A 326 6.12 -37.86 9.71
CA VAL A 326 5.47 -39.02 10.32
C VAL A 326 6.07 -40.33 9.82
N HIS A 327 6.54 -41.16 10.76
CA HIS A 327 7.08 -42.49 10.52
C HIS A 327 6.30 -43.55 11.32
N ALA A 328 5.51 -44.38 10.65
CA ALA A 328 4.68 -45.38 11.33
C ALA A 328 5.41 -46.70 11.65
N GLY A 329 6.22 -47.20 10.71
CA GLY A 329 7.11 -48.33 10.94
C GLY A 329 6.52 -49.70 10.54
N ASP A 330 6.56 -50.70 11.43
CA ASP A 330 6.06 -52.05 11.11
C ASP A 330 4.62 -52.21 11.62
N GLY A 331 3.63 -52.42 10.74
CA GLY A 331 2.24 -52.32 11.17
C GLY A 331 1.16 -52.59 10.14
N ASN A 332 -0.09 -52.23 10.44
CA ASN A 332 -1.06 -51.81 9.42
C ASN A 332 -1.61 -50.48 9.93
N ASP A 333 -1.04 -49.41 9.43
CA ASP A 333 -1.09 -48.12 10.07
C ASP A 333 -2.09 -47.19 9.39
N LEU A 334 -2.57 -46.22 10.17
CA LEU A 334 -3.48 -45.18 9.72
C LEU A 334 -2.86 -43.82 9.97
N LEU A 335 -2.41 -43.15 8.90
CA LEU A 335 -1.72 -41.87 8.94
C LEU A 335 -2.60 -40.80 8.29
N TYR A 336 -2.77 -39.68 9.00
CA TYR A 336 -3.36 -38.44 8.50
C TYR A 336 -2.34 -37.32 8.68
N GLY A 337 -1.96 -36.61 7.61
CA GLY A 337 -1.17 -35.39 7.69
C GLY A 337 -1.99 -34.22 8.22
N ASP A 338 -3.21 -34.06 7.68
CA ASP A 338 -4.16 -32.97 7.94
C ASP A 338 -3.80 -31.66 7.22
N ASP A 339 -3.48 -30.55 7.91
CA ASP A 339 -3.20 -29.25 7.26
C ASP A 339 -1.70 -28.96 7.24
N GLY A 340 -1.05 -28.94 6.08
CA GLY A 340 0.35 -28.53 5.89
C GLY A 340 1.09 -29.34 4.83
N ASP A 341 2.38 -29.05 4.58
CA ASP A 341 3.17 -29.81 3.60
C ASP A 341 3.85 -31.01 4.30
N ASP A 342 3.17 -32.15 4.34
CA ASP A 342 3.51 -33.28 5.23
C ASP A 342 4.40 -34.35 4.57
N ARG A 343 5.09 -35.14 5.41
CA ARG A 343 5.81 -36.35 4.99
C ARG A 343 5.30 -37.56 5.76
N LEU A 344 4.69 -38.51 5.05
CA LEU A 344 4.09 -39.69 5.64
C LEU A 344 4.82 -40.96 5.16
N PHE A 345 5.55 -41.62 6.05
CA PHE A 345 6.31 -42.85 5.79
C PHE A 345 5.71 -44.05 6.54
N ALA A 346 4.99 -44.92 5.83
CA ALA A 346 4.32 -46.07 6.44
C ALA A 346 5.22 -47.30 6.62
N SER A 347 6.25 -47.48 5.78
CA SER A 347 7.23 -48.57 5.87
C SER A 347 6.72 -49.99 5.55
N SER A 348 6.28 -50.81 6.50
CA SER A 348 5.90 -52.22 6.24
C SER A 348 4.53 -52.52 6.78
N GLY A 349 3.56 -52.85 5.92
CA GLY A 349 2.20 -53.02 6.41
C GLY A 349 1.15 -53.18 5.34
N ASN A 350 -0.09 -52.82 5.63
CA ASN A 350 -1.09 -52.54 4.59
C ASN A 350 -1.74 -51.26 5.06
N ASP A 351 -1.17 -50.15 4.61
CA ASP A 351 -1.29 -48.90 5.33
C ASP A 351 -2.28 -47.98 4.63
N LEU A 352 -2.88 -47.06 5.40
CA LEU A 352 -3.72 -46.01 4.85
C LEU A 352 -3.11 -44.66 5.20
N LEU A 353 -2.72 -43.92 4.15
CA LEU A 353 -2.11 -42.61 4.24
C LEU A 353 -3.04 -41.60 3.55
N ASP A 354 -3.31 -40.50 4.23
CA ASP A 354 -4.09 -39.35 3.74
C ASP A 354 -3.27 -38.09 4.05
N GLY A 355 -2.77 -37.40 3.03
CA GLY A 355 -1.94 -36.20 3.16
C GLY A 355 -2.75 -35.06 3.75
N GLY A 356 -3.74 -34.57 3.02
CA GLY A 356 -4.70 -33.59 3.50
C GLY A 356 -4.69 -32.31 2.68
N GLU A 357 -4.51 -31.14 3.31
CA GLU A 357 -4.29 -29.87 2.61
C GLU A 357 -2.79 -29.53 2.60
N GLY A 358 -2.19 -29.37 1.43
CA GLY A 358 -0.76 -29.02 1.30
C GLY A 358 -0.10 -29.86 0.22
N ASN A 359 1.20 -29.69 0.02
CA ASN A 359 1.97 -30.46 -0.95
C ASN A 359 2.72 -31.59 -0.23
N ASP A 360 2.12 -32.77 -0.23
CA ASP A 360 2.53 -33.86 0.66
C ASP A 360 3.46 -34.87 -0.01
N GLU A 361 4.34 -35.51 0.77
CA GLU A 361 5.15 -36.66 0.34
C GLU A 361 4.68 -37.94 1.05
N LEU A 362 4.03 -38.85 0.32
CA LEU A 362 3.50 -40.10 0.87
C LEU A 362 4.29 -41.31 0.37
N GLU A 363 4.82 -42.13 1.28
CA GLU A 363 5.52 -43.38 0.98
C GLU A 363 4.87 -44.58 1.69
N GLY A 364 4.20 -45.44 0.91
CA GLY A 364 3.52 -46.64 1.42
C GLY A 364 4.47 -47.77 1.84
N GLY A 365 5.57 -47.97 1.09
CA GLY A 365 6.56 -48.98 1.43
C GLY A 365 6.20 -50.41 1.00
N ASP A 366 6.29 -51.38 1.92
CA ASP A 366 6.06 -52.79 1.67
C ASP A 366 4.63 -53.21 2.06
N GLY A 367 3.77 -53.50 1.08
CA GLY A 367 2.49 -54.18 1.29
C GLY A 367 1.33 -53.62 0.46
N ASP A 368 0.08 -53.88 0.84
CA ASP A 368 -1.09 -53.43 0.06
C ASP A 368 -1.63 -52.09 0.60
N ASP A 369 -1.08 -50.98 0.10
CA ASP A 369 -1.27 -49.65 0.69
C ASP A 369 -2.32 -48.80 -0.04
N SER A 370 -2.95 -47.88 0.67
CA SER A 370 -3.88 -46.87 0.15
C SER A 370 -3.33 -45.48 0.45
N LEU A 371 -2.94 -44.75 -0.59
CA LEU A 371 -2.41 -43.39 -0.50
C LEU A 371 -3.43 -42.41 -1.09
N THR A 372 -3.77 -41.35 -0.37
CA THR A 372 -4.57 -40.22 -0.83
C THR A 372 -3.75 -38.95 -0.58
N GLY A 373 -3.42 -38.21 -1.64
CA GLY A 373 -2.66 -36.96 -1.51
C GLY A 373 -3.50 -35.89 -0.83
N GLY A 374 -4.60 -35.51 -1.47
CA GLY A 374 -5.57 -34.58 -0.89
C GLY A 374 -5.70 -33.34 -1.76
N ALA A 375 -5.37 -32.17 -1.23
CA ALA A 375 -5.42 -30.91 -1.94
C ALA A 375 -4.04 -30.24 -1.95
N GLY A 376 -3.46 -30.03 -3.12
CA GLY A 376 -2.11 -29.50 -3.32
C GLY A 376 -1.40 -30.33 -4.37
N ASP A 377 -0.12 -30.05 -4.61
CA ASP A 377 0.67 -30.77 -5.62
C ASP A 377 1.48 -31.90 -4.93
N ASP A 378 0.90 -33.10 -4.85
CA ASP A 378 1.40 -34.18 -4.00
C ASP A 378 2.43 -35.09 -4.69
N LEU A 379 3.30 -35.73 -3.91
CA LEU A 379 4.28 -36.72 -4.34
C LEU A 379 3.97 -38.09 -3.72
N LEU A 380 3.50 -39.02 -4.53
CA LEU A 380 3.02 -40.33 -4.07
C LEU A 380 3.96 -41.47 -4.51
N ARG A 381 4.53 -42.17 -3.53
CA ARG A 381 5.41 -43.35 -3.68
C ARG A 381 4.72 -44.60 -3.12
N PRO A 382 3.99 -45.36 -3.95
CA PRO A 382 3.22 -46.50 -3.46
C PRO A 382 4.05 -47.70 -3.01
N GLY A 383 5.36 -47.78 -3.31
CA GLY A 383 6.18 -48.93 -2.91
C GLY A 383 5.82 -50.25 -3.61
N ILE A 384 6.01 -51.39 -2.92
CA ILE A 384 5.73 -52.73 -3.45
C ILE A 384 4.38 -53.24 -2.97
N GLY A 385 3.65 -53.97 -3.82
CA GLY A 385 2.40 -54.63 -3.43
C GLY A 385 1.22 -54.27 -4.33
N THR A 386 -0.01 -54.42 -3.84
CA THR A 386 -1.22 -54.02 -4.58
C THR A 386 -1.83 -52.76 -3.99
N ASN A 387 -1.45 -51.62 -4.58
CA ASN A 387 -1.64 -50.31 -3.98
C ASN A 387 -2.77 -49.54 -4.66
N VAL A 388 -3.48 -48.72 -3.89
CA VAL A 388 -4.47 -47.75 -4.38
C VAL A 388 -3.89 -46.36 -4.15
N VAL A 389 -3.84 -45.55 -5.19
CA VAL A 389 -3.29 -44.20 -5.13
C VAL A 389 -4.32 -43.23 -5.68
N ASP A 390 -4.57 -42.15 -4.98
CA ASP A 390 -5.44 -41.05 -5.41
C ASP A 390 -4.68 -39.76 -5.16
N GLY A 391 -4.29 -39.01 -6.20
CA GLY A 391 -3.58 -37.74 -5.98
C GLY A 391 -4.52 -36.71 -5.35
N GLY A 392 -5.67 -36.51 -5.98
CA GLY A 392 -6.73 -35.66 -5.45
C GLY A 392 -6.84 -34.36 -6.23
N ALA A 393 -6.72 -33.23 -5.55
CA ALA A 393 -6.92 -31.91 -6.12
C ALA A 393 -5.60 -31.14 -6.19
N GLY A 394 -4.97 -31.14 -7.36
CA GLY A 394 -3.82 -30.32 -7.66
C GLY A 394 -3.10 -30.90 -8.86
N THR A 395 -1.77 -30.85 -8.85
CA THR A 395 -0.91 -31.45 -9.88
C THR A 395 -0.06 -32.54 -9.26
N ASP A 396 -0.59 -33.75 -9.24
CA ASP A 396 -0.04 -34.82 -8.43
C ASP A 396 0.97 -35.68 -9.20
N THR A 397 2.01 -36.13 -8.51
CA THR A 397 3.13 -36.86 -9.08
C THR A 397 3.23 -38.28 -8.53
N LEU A 398 3.11 -39.26 -9.42
CA LEU A 398 3.35 -40.66 -9.09
C LEU A 398 4.81 -41.05 -9.34
N ASP A 399 5.53 -41.43 -8.29
CA ASP A 399 6.99 -41.64 -8.30
C ASP A 399 7.39 -43.12 -8.13
N PHE A 400 8.10 -43.66 -9.13
CA PHE A 400 8.66 -45.02 -9.16
C PHE A 400 10.20 -45.03 -9.22
N SER A 401 10.86 -43.91 -8.89
CA SER A 401 12.31 -43.74 -9.02
C SER A 401 13.15 -44.77 -8.26
N SER A 402 12.64 -45.34 -7.16
CA SER A 402 13.29 -46.39 -6.37
C SER A 402 13.07 -47.82 -6.90
N GLY A 403 12.24 -47.99 -7.93
CA GLY A 403 11.77 -49.28 -8.45
C GLY A 403 12.60 -49.90 -9.58
N GLY A 404 12.01 -50.90 -10.23
CA GLY A 404 12.47 -51.44 -11.51
C GLY A 404 11.74 -50.79 -12.70
N PRO A 405 11.92 -51.30 -13.93
CA PRO A 405 11.29 -50.71 -15.11
C PRO A 405 9.76 -50.72 -14.97
N VAL A 406 9.13 -49.59 -15.29
CA VAL A 406 7.70 -49.34 -15.21
C VAL A 406 7.10 -49.06 -16.59
N GLY A 407 5.83 -49.42 -16.73
CA GLY A 407 5.02 -48.92 -17.83
C GLY A 407 3.75 -48.31 -17.27
N ILE A 408 3.58 -46.99 -17.42
CA ILE A 408 2.43 -46.22 -16.93
C ILE A 408 1.70 -45.60 -18.11
N ASP A 409 0.37 -45.68 -18.10
CA ASP A 409 -0.51 -45.01 -19.06
C ASP A 409 -1.62 -44.31 -18.29
N LEU A 410 -1.47 -42.99 -18.12
CA LEU A 410 -2.39 -42.14 -17.37
C LEU A 410 -3.78 -42.16 -18.00
N GLY A 411 -3.87 -41.99 -19.32
CA GLY A 411 -5.15 -41.94 -20.05
C GLY A 411 -5.97 -43.23 -20.01
N ASN A 412 -5.33 -44.38 -19.80
CA ASN A 412 -6.02 -45.67 -19.62
C ASN A 412 -5.98 -46.22 -18.18
N SER A 413 -5.39 -45.47 -17.24
CA SER A 413 -5.13 -45.89 -15.85
C SER A 413 -4.52 -47.30 -15.78
N SER A 414 -3.52 -47.57 -16.63
CA SER A 414 -2.95 -48.91 -16.77
C SER A 414 -1.47 -48.95 -16.44
N VAL A 415 -1.05 -49.99 -15.73
CA VAL A 415 0.31 -50.17 -15.22
C VAL A 415 0.94 -51.49 -15.68
N SER A 416 2.27 -51.54 -15.71
CA SER A 416 3.06 -52.75 -15.95
C SER A 416 4.46 -52.61 -15.34
N GLY A 417 5.23 -53.70 -15.33
CA GLY A 417 6.59 -53.68 -14.77
C GLY A 417 6.56 -53.62 -13.24
N ALA A 418 7.41 -52.80 -12.63
CA ALA A 418 7.46 -52.63 -11.17
C ALA A 418 6.17 -52.02 -10.59
N ALA A 419 5.43 -51.22 -11.38
CA ALA A 419 4.12 -50.68 -11.00
C ALA A 419 2.97 -51.71 -11.04
N THR A 420 3.25 -52.98 -11.36
CA THR A 420 2.19 -54.01 -11.43
C THR A 420 1.59 -54.26 -10.05
N GLY A 421 0.33 -53.88 -9.88
CA GLY A 421 -0.38 -54.00 -8.61
C GLY A 421 -1.00 -52.68 -8.18
N THR A 422 -0.43 -51.57 -8.62
CA THR A 422 -0.91 -50.21 -8.36
C THR A 422 -2.10 -49.85 -9.24
N THR A 423 -3.17 -49.33 -8.64
CA THR A 423 -4.24 -48.59 -9.31
C THR A 423 -4.17 -47.13 -8.89
N PHE A 424 -4.31 -46.20 -9.83
CA PHE A 424 -4.23 -44.78 -9.55
C PHE A 424 -5.39 -43.99 -10.17
N SER A 425 -5.75 -42.87 -9.55
CA SER A 425 -6.65 -41.82 -10.05
C SER A 425 -6.09 -40.44 -9.73
N ASP A 426 -6.55 -39.43 -10.49
CA ASP A 426 -6.23 -38.02 -10.26
C ASP A 426 -4.70 -37.81 -10.12
N ILE A 427 -3.95 -38.24 -11.15
CA ILE A 427 -2.49 -38.10 -11.26
C ILE A 427 -2.17 -37.43 -12.61
N GLU A 428 -1.44 -36.33 -12.57
CA GLU A 428 -1.04 -35.56 -13.75
C GLU A 428 0.41 -35.84 -14.17
N ASN A 429 1.29 -36.18 -13.23
CA ASN A 429 2.73 -36.32 -13.45
C ASN A 429 3.24 -37.72 -13.10
N VAL A 430 4.29 -38.16 -13.78
CA VAL A 430 4.92 -39.47 -13.52
C VAL A 430 6.44 -39.35 -13.54
N LYS A 431 7.07 -39.94 -12.53
CA LYS A 431 8.52 -40.13 -12.46
C LYS A 431 8.88 -41.62 -12.55
N GLY A 432 9.62 -41.96 -13.60
CA GLY A 432 10.17 -43.28 -13.87
C GLY A 432 11.36 -43.64 -12.98
N SER A 433 11.80 -44.87 -13.17
CA SER A 433 12.93 -45.54 -12.53
C SER A 433 14.26 -45.29 -13.27
N ALA A 434 15.36 -45.82 -12.77
CA ALA A 434 16.65 -45.78 -13.47
C ALA A 434 16.80 -46.87 -14.57
N PHE A 435 15.70 -47.36 -15.14
CA PHE A 435 15.65 -48.41 -16.16
C PHE A 435 14.72 -48.01 -17.31
N ASP A 436 14.84 -48.70 -18.45
CA ASP A 436 13.99 -48.48 -19.63
C ASP A 436 12.48 -48.52 -19.30
N ASP A 437 11.88 -47.34 -19.26
CA ASP A 437 10.49 -47.10 -18.88
C ASP A 437 9.58 -46.77 -20.08
N ILE A 438 8.27 -46.97 -19.91
CA ILE A 438 7.26 -46.53 -20.87
C ILE A 438 6.25 -45.68 -20.13
N ILE A 439 6.31 -44.36 -20.30
CA ILE A 439 5.42 -43.41 -19.63
C ILE A 439 4.54 -42.76 -20.70
N VAL A 440 3.24 -42.92 -20.55
CA VAL A 440 2.22 -42.33 -21.43
C VAL A 440 1.35 -41.40 -20.60
N GLY A 441 1.32 -40.12 -20.96
CA GLY A 441 0.45 -39.08 -20.41
C GLY A 441 -1.02 -39.32 -20.74
N ASP A 442 -1.86 -38.31 -20.61
CA ASP A 442 -3.29 -38.36 -20.88
C ASP A 442 -3.75 -37.23 -21.83
N SER A 443 -4.88 -36.57 -21.57
CA SER A 443 -5.32 -35.42 -22.37
C SER A 443 -5.08 -34.07 -21.68
N ALA A 444 -4.58 -34.11 -20.44
CA ALA A 444 -4.19 -32.93 -19.68
C ALA A 444 -2.72 -32.58 -20.00
N ASN A 445 -2.18 -31.56 -19.33
CA ASN A 445 -0.77 -31.24 -19.43
C ASN A 445 -0.01 -32.09 -18.43
N ASN A 446 0.85 -32.99 -18.89
CA ASN A 446 1.60 -33.88 -17.99
C ASN A 446 3.08 -33.48 -17.92
N THR A 447 3.72 -33.68 -16.77
CA THR A 447 5.19 -33.69 -16.64
C THR A 447 5.68 -35.12 -16.50
N LEU A 448 6.48 -35.55 -17.46
CA LEU A 448 6.98 -36.92 -17.58
C LEU A 448 8.50 -36.91 -17.38
N THR A 449 8.96 -37.61 -16.35
CA THR A 449 10.39 -37.77 -16.06
C THR A 449 10.75 -39.24 -16.23
N GLY A 450 11.62 -39.57 -17.20
CA GLY A 450 12.13 -40.94 -17.34
C GLY A 450 13.14 -41.33 -16.25
N SER A 451 13.94 -40.37 -15.79
CA SER A 451 15.18 -40.59 -15.04
C SER A 451 16.24 -41.23 -15.94
N GLY A 452 16.92 -42.30 -15.52
CA GLY A 452 17.94 -42.94 -16.37
C GLY A 452 17.35 -44.14 -17.08
N GLY A 453 17.79 -44.45 -18.30
CA GLY A 453 17.23 -45.57 -19.04
C GLY A 453 17.15 -45.21 -20.52
N ALA A 454 16.74 -46.16 -21.36
CA ALA A 454 16.25 -45.82 -22.70
C ALA A 454 14.73 -45.76 -22.63
N ASP A 455 14.20 -44.58 -22.29
CA ASP A 455 12.81 -44.43 -21.91
C ASP A 455 11.94 -44.05 -23.10
N ARG A 456 10.64 -44.31 -22.99
CA ARG A 456 9.68 -43.88 -24.00
C ARG A 456 8.61 -43.01 -23.36
N LEU A 457 8.73 -41.71 -23.57
CA LEU A 457 7.85 -40.67 -23.02
C LEU A 457 6.85 -40.23 -24.10
N ILE A 458 5.55 -40.36 -23.81
CA ILE A 458 4.48 -40.09 -24.77
C ILE A 458 3.46 -39.14 -24.13
N GLY A 459 3.41 -37.87 -24.51
CA GLY A 459 2.48 -36.89 -23.91
C GLY A 459 1.02 -37.12 -24.29
N GLN A 460 0.77 -37.33 -25.59
CA GLN A 460 -0.55 -37.46 -26.24
C GLN A 460 -1.20 -36.13 -26.64
N SER A 461 -2.14 -35.61 -25.86
CA SER A 461 -2.84 -34.34 -26.14
C SER A 461 -2.75 -33.50 -24.89
N GLY A 462 -2.62 -32.19 -25.05
CA GLY A 462 -2.23 -31.34 -23.93
C GLY A 462 -0.98 -30.60 -24.32
N PHE A 463 -0.36 -29.96 -23.33
CA PHE A 463 0.95 -29.35 -23.45
C PHE A 463 1.89 -30.09 -22.51
N ASP A 464 2.53 -31.13 -23.05
CA ASP A 464 3.24 -32.12 -22.25
C ASP A 464 4.72 -31.80 -22.14
N THR A 465 5.29 -32.12 -20.98
CA THR A 465 6.66 -31.78 -20.61
C THR A 465 7.49 -33.02 -20.42
N SER A 466 8.65 -33.09 -21.08
CA SER A 466 9.74 -33.99 -20.66
C SER A 466 10.73 -33.22 -19.79
N ASP A 467 10.96 -33.69 -18.57
CA ASP A 467 11.84 -33.03 -17.61
C ASP A 467 13.17 -33.78 -17.44
N TYR A 468 14.28 -33.10 -17.74
CA TYR A 468 15.65 -33.58 -17.56
C TYR A 468 16.47 -32.72 -16.59
N SER A 469 15.83 -31.84 -15.82
CA SER A 469 16.47 -30.90 -14.89
C SER A 469 17.35 -31.58 -13.84
N ALA A 470 16.98 -32.79 -13.41
CA ALA A 470 17.74 -33.59 -12.46
C ALA A 470 19.00 -34.26 -13.07
N SER A 471 19.18 -34.22 -14.39
CA SER A 471 20.28 -34.95 -15.02
C SER A 471 21.64 -34.38 -14.63
N THR A 472 22.56 -35.28 -14.28
CA THR A 472 23.92 -34.92 -13.86
C THR A 472 24.89 -34.76 -15.04
N ALA A 473 24.41 -34.91 -16.28
CA ALA A 473 25.17 -34.70 -17.50
C ALA A 473 24.31 -33.98 -18.54
N ALA A 474 24.97 -33.23 -19.43
CA ALA A 474 24.27 -32.51 -20.49
C ALA A 474 23.50 -33.45 -21.42
N VAL A 475 22.32 -33.01 -21.82
CA VAL A 475 21.38 -33.74 -22.66
C VAL A 475 21.34 -33.16 -24.09
N THR A 476 21.08 -34.02 -25.05
CA THR A 476 20.81 -33.65 -26.44
C THR A 476 19.46 -34.19 -26.84
N ILE A 477 18.47 -33.30 -26.97
CA ILE A 477 17.10 -33.65 -27.33
C ILE A 477 16.83 -33.20 -28.76
N THR A 478 16.20 -34.07 -29.55
CA THR A 478 15.73 -33.73 -30.90
C THR A 478 14.30 -34.22 -31.08
N LEU A 479 13.35 -33.30 -31.14
CA LEU A 479 11.97 -33.56 -31.50
C LEU A 479 11.85 -33.69 -33.02
N THR A 480 11.02 -34.61 -33.50
CA THR A 480 10.81 -34.83 -34.95
C THR A 480 9.34 -34.81 -35.36
N SER A 481 8.45 -34.55 -34.40
CA SER A 481 7.02 -34.38 -34.61
C SER A 481 6.77 -33.28 -35.64
N SER A 482 5.73 -33.43 -36.46
CA SER A 482 5.33 -32.39 -37.42
C SER A 482 3.82 -32.43 -37.65
N PRO A 483 3.21 -31.39 -38.25
CA PRO A 483 1.77 -31.40 -38.54
C PRO A 483 1.36 -32.55 -39.47
N SER A 484 2.31 -33.10 -40.25
CA SER A 484 2.09 -34.26 -41.13
C SER A 484 2.32 -35.62 -40.46
N ASP A 485 3.06 -35.64 -39.37
CA ASP A 485 3.39 -36.84 -38.60
C ASP A 485 3.63 -36.45 -37.12
N PRO A 486 2.56 -36.18 -36.36
CA PRO A 486 2.70 -35.69 -34.99
C PRO A 486 3.24 -36.78 -34.04
N GLY A 487 3.04 -38.06 -34.39
CA GLY A 487 3.53 -39.20 -33.60
C GLY A 487 4.95 -39.66 -33.97
N ALA A 488 5.72 -38.84 -34.70
CA ALA A 488 7.12 -39.15 -34.98
C ALA A 488 7.94 -39.06 -33.69
N ALA A 489 8.66 -40.14 -33.35
CA ALA A 489 9.49 -40.20 -32.16
C ALA A 489 10.74 -39.32 -32.34
N GLY A 490 10.87 -38.32 -31.47
CA GLY A 490 12.13 -37.66 -31.17
C GLY A 490 13.11 -38.58 -30.45
N THR A 491 14.33 -38.10 -30.25
CA THR A 491 15.41 -38.85 -29.62
C THR A 491 16.07 -38.03 -28.52
N GLY A 492 16.37 -38.68 -27.39
CA GLY A 492 17.30 -38.19 -26.38
C GLY A 492 18.66 -38.89 -26.45
N ILE A 493 19.73 -38.15 -26.14
CA ILE A 493 21.10 -38.68 -26.00
C ILE A 493 21.79 -37.95 -24.85
N GLY A 494 22.63 -38.65 -24.08
CA GLY A 494 23.45 -38.07 -23.02
C GLY A 494 22.70 -37.90 -21.70
N GLY A 495 23.41 -38.17 -20.60
CA GLY A 495 22.83 -38.12 -19.25
C GLY A 495 21.65 -39.06 -19.10
N ASP A 496 20.57 -38.49 -18.59
CA ASP A 496 19.31 -39.17 -18.28
C ASP A 496 18.53 -39.43 -19.59
N ALA A 497 18.75 -38.61 -20.62
CA ALA A 497 18.12 -38.77 -21.92
C ALA A 497 18.70 -39.91 -22.79
N GLU A 498 19.69 -40.69 -22.32
CA GLU A 498 20.46 -41.62 -23.16
C GLU A 498 19.61 -42.78 -23.72
N GLY A 499 19.15 -42.62 -24.96
CA GLY A 499 18.38 -43.64 -25.67
C GLY A 499 16.87 -43.40 -25.66
N ASP A 500 16.43 -42.26 -25.13
CA ASP A 500 15.02 -41.93 -25.00
C ASP A 500 14.33 -41.72 -26.35
N GLU A 501 13.05 -42.09 -26.39
CA GLU A 501 12.09 -41.79 -27.45
C GLU A 501 11.01 -40.84 -26.92
N LEU A 502 10.96 -39.61 -27.45
CA LEU A 502 9.99 -38.58 -27.06
C LEU A 502 8.91 -38.44 -28.14
N ILE A 503 7.64 -38.63 -27.80
CA ILE A 503 6.52 -38.61 -28.76
C ILE A 503 5.44 -37.68 -28.25
N LEU A 504 4.99 -36.72 -29.07
CA LEU A 504 3.95 -35.75 -28.68
C LEU A 504 4.32 -35.06 -27.35
N ILE A 505 5.53 -34.51 -27.32
CA ILE A 505 6.05 -33.67 -26.22
C ILE A 505 6.22 -32.28 -26.82
N GLU A 506 5.64 -31.28 -26.16
CA GLU A 506 5.67 -29.89 -26.60
C GLU A 506 6.65 -29.05 -25.79
N ARG A 507 6.93 -29.44 -24.54
CA ARG A 507 7.90 -28.75 -23.66
C ARG A 507 9.05 -29.66 -23.25
N VAL A 508 10.26 -29.13 -23.29
CA VAL A 508 11.47 -29.83 -22.81
C VAL A 508 12.19 -28.94 -21.81
N ILE A 509 12.47 -29.50 -20.63
CA ILE A 509 13.34 -28.88 -19.62
C ILE A 509 14.69 -29.58 -19.67
N GLY A 510 15.76 -28.82 -19.92
CA GLY A 510 17.14 -29.27 -19.92
C GLY A 510 17.72 -29.39 -18.51
N SER A 511 18.96 -29.88 -18.45
CA SER A 511 19.78 -30.00 -17.25
C SER A 511 20.44 -28.67 -16.87
N ALA A 512 21.14 -28.62 -15.74
CA ALA A 512 21.96 -27.46 -15.36
C ALA A 512 23.33 -27.39 -16.08
N LEU A 513 23.45 -27.99 -17.28
CA LEU A 513 24.68 -28.10 -18.06
C LEU A 513 24.43 -27.68 -19.51
N ALA A 514 25.51 -27.52 -20.29
CA ALA A 514 25.42 -27.05 -21.68
C ALA A 514 24.72 -28.05 -22.61
N ASP A 515 23.43 -27.83 -22.84
CA ASP A 515 22.52 -28.73 -23.54
C ASP A 515 22.36 -28.39 -25.02
N THR A 516 21.78 -29.33 -25.77
CA THR A 516 21.39 -29.11 -27.17
C THR A 516 19.95 -29.56 -27.37
N LEU A 517 19.06 -28.59 -27.50
CA LEU A 517 17.62 -28.80 -27.62
C LEU A 517 17.17 -28.40 -29.03
N THR A 518 16.64 -29.35 -29.79
CA THR A 518 16.18 -29.13 -31.17
C THR A 518 14.72 -29.51 -31.30
N GLY A 519 13.87 -28.54 -31.64
CA GLY A 519 12.46 -28.73 -31.93
C GLY A 519 12.17 -29.27 -33.32
N GLY A 520 10.90 -29.62 -33.51
CA GLY A 520 10.37 -30.30 -34.67
C GLY A 520 9.67 -29.36 -35.65
N GLY A 521 8.49 -29.80 -36.08
CA GLY A 521 7.57 -29.08 -36.96
C GLY A 521 6.35 -28.50 -36.26
N LEU A 522 6.19 -28.77 -34.97
CA LEU A 522 5.12 -28.27 -34.11
C LEU A 522 5.61 -27.03 -33.36
N SER A 523 4.76 -26.44 -32.52
CA SER A 523 5.14 -25.30 -31.67
C SER A 523 5.71 -25.84 -30.37
N ASP A 524 7.02 -25.69 -30.18
CA ASP A 524 7.74 -26.28 -29.07
C ASP A 524 8.19 -25.21 -28.06
N THR A 525 8.35 -25.58 -26.79
CA THR A 525 8.87 -24.72 -25.71
C THR A 525 10.09 -25.34 -25.06
N PHE A 526 11.14 -24.57 -24.91
CA PHE A 526 12.42 -25.03 -24.37
C PHE A 526 12.83 -24.19 -23.17
N MET A 527 13.07 -24.86 -22.04
CA MET A 527 13.78 -24.31 -20.90
C MET A 527 15.15 -24.97 -20.85
N GLY A 528 16.21 -24.24 -21.19
CA GLY A 528 17.57 -24.79 -21.23
C GLY A 528 18.07 -25.24 -19.85
N GLY A 529 17.68 -24.50 -18.81
CA GLY A 529 18.29 -24.59 -17.49
C GLY A 529 19.52 -23.70 -17.41
N GLY A 530 20.36 -23.90 -16.40
CA GLY A 530 21.67 -23.25 -16.37
C GLY A 530 22.60 -23.92 -17.37
N GLY A 531 23.47 -23.18 -18.05
CA GLY A 531 24.29 -23.81 -19.08
C GLY A 531 24.82 -22.80 -20.07
N ALA A 532 25.26 -23.29 -21.22
CA ALA A 532 25.50 -22.45 -22.38
C ALA A 532 24.89 -23.22 -23.55
N ASP A 533 23.57 -23.12 -23.64
CA ASP A 533 22.75 -24.09 -24.32
C ASP A 533 22.61 -23.74 -25.80
N THR A 534 22.38 -24.76 -26.62
CA THR A 534 22.04 -24.56 -28.03
C THR A 534 20.58 -24.92 -28.23
N ILE A 535 19.73 -23.90 -28.39
CA ILE A 535 18.30 -24.06 -28.59
C ILE A 535 17.96 -23.74 -30.05
N SER A 536 17.34 -24.70 -30.72
CA SER A 536 16.86 -24.56 -32.10
C SER A 536 15.37 -24.93 -32.17
N GLY A 537 14.47 -23.97 -32.26
CA GLY A 537 13.02 -24.24 -32.28
C GLY A 537 12.56 -25.09 -33.47
N GLY A 538 13.24 -24.95 -34.62
CA GLY A 538 12.94 -25.75 -35.80
C GLY A 538 11.96 -25.03 -36.72
N SER A 539 10.82 -25.64 -36.99
CA SER A 539 9.74 -24.95 -37.71
C SER A 539 8.49 -25.03 -36.86
N GLY A 540 7.77 -23.93 -36.72
CA GLY A 540 6.71 -23.89 -35.75
C GLY A 540 6.46 -22.47 -35.32
N ASN A 541 6.00 -22.32 -34.09
CA ASN A 541 6.00 -21.05 -33.39
C ASN A 541 6.60 -21.38 -32.02
N ASP A 542 7.91 -21.23 -31.91
CA ASP A 542 8.69 -21.87 -30.87
C ASP A 542 9.10 -20.86 -29.80
N THR A 543 9.18 -21.32 -28.54
CA THR A 543 9.40 -20.48 -27.37
C THR A 543 10.66 -20.90 -26.63
N ALA A 544 11.52 -19.94 -26.30
CA ALA A 544 12.56 -20.12 -25.29
C ALA A 544 12.10 -19.49 -23.97
N GLU A 545 12.19 -20.25 -22.89
CA GLU A 545 11.65 -19.91 -21.58
C GLU A 545 12.77 -19.84 -20.53
N TYR A 546 12.78 -18.75 -19.76
CA TYR A 546 13.73 -18.46 -18.69
C TYR A 546 13.06 -18.18 -17.34
N SER A 547 11.82 -18.63 -17.18
CA SER A 547 10.96 -18.35 -16.02
C SER A 547 11.54 -18.83 -14.68
N SER A 548 12.37 -19.88 -14.69
CA SER A 548 13.06 -20.43 -13.51
C SER A 548 14.39 -19.76 -13.19
N SER A 549 14.86 -18.83 -14.03
CA SER A 549 16.17 -18.18 -13.85
C SER A 549 16.23 -17.37 -12.56
N ALA A 550 17.27 -17.63 -11.76
CA ALA A 550 17.50 -16.92 -10.49
C ALA A 550 18.06 -15.48 -10.65
N ALA A 551 18.12 -14.96 -11.88
CA ALA A 551 18.53 -13.60 -12.21
C ALA A 551 17.98 -13.16 -13.57
N GLY A 552 17.95 -11.84 -13.80
CA GLY A 552 17.49 -11.26 -15.07
C GLY A 552 18.32 -11.70 -16.27
N VAL A 553 17.65 -11.92 -17.38
CA VAL A 553 18.19 -12.41 -18.65
C VAL A 553 18.17 -11.33 -19.72
N SER A 554 19.13 -11.38 -20.63
CA SER A 554 19.25 -10.50 -21.78
C SER A 554 19.33 -11.35 -23.04
N VAL A 555 18.22 -11.45 -23.75
CA VAL A 555 18.05 -12.36 -24.89
C VAL A 555 17.60 -11.57 -26.12
N ALA A 556 18.30 -11.78 -27.23
CA ALA A 556 17.97 -11.16 -28.51
C ALA A 556 17.85 -12.23 -29.59
N LEU A 557 16.69 -12.28 -30.24
CA LEU A 557 16.45 -13.15 -31.38
C LEU A 557 17.10 -12.56 -32.64
N ASP A 558 17.73 -13.41 -33.45
CA ASP A 558 18.30 -13.06 -34.77
C ASP A 558 17.72 -14.01 -35.82
N ASP A 559 17.30 -13.48 -36.97
CA ASP A 559 16.81 -14.27 -38.12
C ASP A 559 17.85 -15.27 -38.64
N LEU A 560 19.14 -14.96 -38.48
CA LEU A 560 20.23 -15.84 -38.90
C LEU A 560 20.59 -16.88 -37.82
N GLY A 561 20.05 -16.72 -36.61
CA GLY A 561 20.44 -17.46 -35.41
C GLY A 561 21.89 -17.20 -35.00
N GLY A 562 22.24 -17.63 -33.78
CA GLY A 562 23.64 -17.60 -33.34
C GLY A 562 24.03 -16.42 -32.44
N ALA A 563 23.09 -15.52 -32.14
CA ALA A 563 23.29 -14.51 -31.12
C ALA A 563 23.44 -15.20 -29.75
N THR A 564 24.45 -14.77 -28.99
CA THR A 564 24.70 -15.33 -27.66
C THR A 564 23.93 -14.51 -26.63
N ALA A 565 23.05 -15.17 -25.88
CA ALA A 565 22.33 -14.55 -24.78
C ALA A 565 23.22 -14.41 -23.53
N SER A 566 22.78 -13.63 -22.56
CA SER A 566 23.56 -13.34 -21.34
C SER A 566 22.67 -13.08 -20.14
N GLY A 567 23.23 -13.25 -18.93
CA GLY A 567 22.49 -13.06 -17.67
C GLY A 567 21.72 -14.31 -17.27
N GLY A 568 21.65 -14.57 -15.96
CA GLY A 568 20.95 -15.73 -15.40
C GLY A 568 21.27 -17.05 -16.10
N ASP A 569 20.22 -17.81 -16.36
CA ASP A 569 20.26 -19.07 -17.09
C ASP A 569 20.54 -18.87 -18.59
N ALA A 570 20.22 -17.71 -19.16
CA ALA A 570 20.55 -17.38 -20.55
C ALA A 570 22.05 -17.20 -20.83
N GLN A 571 22.92 -17.38 -19.82
CA GLN A 571 24.33 -17.03 -19.89
C GLN A 571 25.15 -17.91 -20.84
N GLY A 572 25.28 -17.46 -22.09
CA GLY A 572 26.07 -18.16 -23.10
C GLY A 572 25.23 -18.97 -24.09
N ASP A 573 23.91 -18.94 -23.94
CA ASP A 573 22.98 -19.65 -24.81
C ASP A 573 23.01 -19.12 -26.24
N ILE A 574 22.71 -20.01 -27.17
CA ILE A 574 22.65 -19.73 -28.60
C ILE A 574 21.28 -20.18 -29.11
N LEU A 575 20.47 -19.20 -29.51
CA LEU A 575 19.12 -19.43 -30.01
C LEU A 575 19.08 -19.33 -31.54
N SER A 576 18.27 -20.18 -32.17
CA SER A 576 17.98 -20.13 -33.60
C SER A 576 16.58 -20.65 -33.90
N SER A 577 15.90 -20.06 -34.89
CA SER A 577 14.52 -20.46 -35.26
C SER A 577 13.59 -20.50 -34.04
N VAL A 578 13.67 -19.48 -33.18
CA VAL A 578 12.80 -19.25 -32.03
C VAL A 578 12.09 -17.94 -32.29
N GLU A 579 10.78 -17.91 -32.03
CA GLU A 579 9.93 -16.76 -32.27
C GLU A 579 9.51 -16.07 -30.97
N ASN A 580 9.40 -16.80 -29.85
CA ASN A 580 8.90 -16.26 -28.60
C ASN A 580 9.94 -16.36 -27.49
N LEU A 581 9.86 -15.41 -26.55
CA LEU A 581 10.67 -15.37 -25.34
C LEU A 581 9.79 -15.18 -24.12
N ILE A 582 10.09 -15.92 -23.06
CA ILE A 582 9.57 -15.72 -21.71
C ILE A 582 10.77 -15.46 -20.80
N GLY A 583 10.75 -14.33 -20.12
CA GLY A 583 11.76 -13.88 -19.17
C GLY A 583 11.66 -14.57 -17.81
N SER A 584 12.39 -14.03 -16.85
CA SER A 584 12.52 -14.47 -15.47
C SER A 584 11.61 -13.66 -14.53
N ALA A 585 11.77 -13.86 -13.22
CA ALA A 585 11.12 -13.01 -12.21
C ALA A 585 11.93 -11.75 -11.85
N PHE A 586 12.91 -11.38 -12.67
CA PHE A 586 13.83 -10.26 -12.47
C PHE A 586 13.91 -9.41 -13.73
N ALA A 587 14.42 -8.17 -13.59
CA ALA A 587 14.59 -7.24 -14.70
C ALA A 587 15.34 -7.84 -15.91
N ASP A 588 14.59 -8.08 -16.98
CA ASP A 588 15.03 -8.68 -18.21
C ASP A 588 15.21 -7.68 -19.36
N MET A 589 15.95 -8.08 -20.38
CA MET A 589 16.04 -7.37 -21.65
C MET A 589 15.74 -8.33 -22.80
N LEU A 590 14.52 -8.25 -23.34
CA LEU A 590 14.02 -9.17 -24.35
C LEU A 590 13.86 -8.47 -25.70
N GLN A 591 14.53 -9.02 -26.72
CA GLN A 591 14.50 -8.47 -28.07
C GLN A 591 14.00 -9.48 -29.11
N GLY A 592 12.95 -9.10 -29.85
CA GLY A 592 12.41 -9.84 -30.98
C GLY A 592 13.25 -9.74 -32.27
N ASN A 593 12.90 -10.55 -33.26
CA ASN A 593 13.51 -10.59 -34.60
C ASN A 593 12.53 -10.06 -35.67
N THR A 594 12.73 -10.37 -36.95
CA THR A 594 11.82 -9.86 -38.01
C THR A 594 10.56 -10.73 -38.21
N GLN A 595 10.47 -11.84 -37.48
CA GLN A 595 9.29 -12.70 -37.45
C GLN A 595 8.27 -12.16 -36.44
N THR A 596 7.06 -12.75 -36.41
CA THR A 596 6.10 -12.42 -35.35
C THR A 596 6.60 -12.97 -34.03
N ASN A 597 6.79 -12.11 -33.04
CA ASN A 597 7.27 -12.50 -31.73
C ASN A 597 6.21 -12.30 -30.64
N ARG A 598 6.22 -13.20 -29.67
CA ARG A 598 5.61 -13.00 -28.35
C ARG A 598 6.71 -12.84 -27.32
N LEU A 599 6.72 -11.73 -26.61
CA LEU A 599 7.69 -11.42 -25.57
C LEU A 599 6.95 -11.26 -24.25
N GLU A 600 7.38 -12.01 -23.23
CA GLU A 600 6.86 -11.89 -21.87
C GLU A 600 8.00 -11.64 -20.91
N GLY A 601 7.91 -10.60 -20.08
CA GLY A 601 8.91 -10.26 -19.08
C GLY A 601 8.79 -11.17 -17.87
N GLY A 602 7.63 -11.13 -17.21
CA GLY A 602 7.37 -11.93 -16.02
C GLY A 602 7.18 -11.02 -14.83
N ALA A 603 8.09 -11.08 -13.86
CA ALA A 603 8.15 -10.09 -12.80
C ALA A 603 9.46 -9.30 -12.91
N GLY A 604 9.51 -8.09 -12.36
CA GLY A 604 10.69 -7.23 -12.45
C GLY A 604 10.48 -6.08 -13.42
N ASP A 605 11.44 -5.15 -13.46
CA ASP A 605 11.37 -3.99 -14.35
C ASP A 605 11.99 -4.35 -15.71
N ASP A 606 11.17 -4.83 -16.64
CA ASP A 606 11.63 -5.42 -17.88
C ASP A 606 11.77 -4.41 -19.01
N THR A 607 12.68 -4.67 -19.94
CA THR A 607 12.89 -3.85 -21.14
C THR A 607 12.71 -4.67 -22.40
N PHE A 608 11.79 -4.24 -23.25
CA PHE A 608 11.46 -4.89 -24.49
C PHE A 608 11.95 -4.09 -25.69
N ARG A 609 12.42 -4.79 -26.73
CA ARG A 609 12.50 -4.25 -28.08
C ARG A 609 11.79 -5.20 -29.03
N THR A 610 10.72 -4.75 -29.67
CA THR A 610 10.20 -5.48 -30.82
C THR A 610 11.24 -5.41 -31.94
N GLY A 611 11.35 -6.47 -32.75
CA GLY A 611 12.21 -6.43 -33.93
C GLY A 611 11.58 -5.61 -35.05
N ALA A 612 12.09 -5.73 -36.28
CA ALA A 612 11.57 -4.97 -37.44
C ALA A 612 10.22 -5.49 -37.98
N GLY A 613 9.27 -5.77 -37.08
CA GLY A 613 7.87 -6.08 -37.37
C GLY A 613 7.14 -4.88 -37.99
N GLY A 614 6.21 -5.15 -38.91
CA GLY A 614 5.21 -4.15 -39.33
C GLY A 614 5.48 -3.27 -40.56
N SER A 615 6.68 -3.15 -41.12
CA SER A 615 6.93 -2.19 -42.23
C SER A 615 6.20 -2.47 -43.58
N ALA A 616 5.40 -3.54 -43.70
CA ALA A 616 4.67 -3.87 -44.92
C ALA A 616 3.18 -4.08 -44.67
N ALA A 617 2.35 -3.22 -45.29
CA ALA A 617 0.88 -3.24 -45.30
C ALA A 617 0.28 -4.67 -45.37
N GLY A 618 -0.01 -5.23 -44.20
CA GLY A 618 -0.52 -6.57 -43.99
C GLY A 618 -0.20 -7.14 -42.59
N SER A 619 -0.04 -6.26 -41.60
CA SER A 619 0.77 -6.39 -40.38
C SER A 619 0.57 -7.70 -39.59
N ILE A 620 1.72 -8.22 -39.18
CA ILE A 620 1.92 -9.20 -38.11
C ILE A 620 1.63 -8.47 -36.78
N PHE A 621 1.11 -9.20 -35.79
CA PHE A 621 0.76 -8.66 -34.48
C PHE A 621 1.76 -9.22 -33.48
N GLU A 622 2.70 -8.39 -33.03
CA GLU A 622 3.58 -8.69 -31.92
C GLU A 622 2.80 -8.53 -30.61
N ILE A 623 3.01 -9.45 -29.68
CA ILE A 623 2.40 -9.40 -28.35
C ILE A 623 3.54 -9.22 -27.35
N VAL A 624 3.54 -8.09 -26.65
CA VAL A 624 4.46 -7.79 -25.57
C VAL A 624 3.67 -7.70 -24.28
N ASN A 625 4.06 -8.50 -23.29
CA ASN A 625 3.48 -8.52 -21.96
C ASN A 625 4.58 -8.22 -20.94
N GLY A 626 4.51 -7.09 -20.25
CA GLY A 626 5.48 -6.73 -19.22
C GLY A 626 5.36 -7.67 -18.02
N GLY A 627 4.21 -7.61 -17.36
CA GLY A 627 3.88 -8.46 -16.23
C GLY A 627 3.83 -7.64 -14.95
N GLU A 628 4.48 -8.10 -13.89
CA GLU A 628 4.53 -7.38 -12.61
C GLU A 628 5.82 -6.54 -12.53
N GLY A 629 5.71 -5.22 -12.53
CA GLY A 629 6.89 -4.35 -12.42
C GLY A 629 6.67 -3.00 -13.08
N SER A 630 7.75 -2.28 -13.37
CA SER A 630 7.72 -1.08 -14.19
C SER A 630 8.39 -1.35 -15.54
N ASP A 631 7.57 -1.70 -16.53
CA ASP A 631 8.06 -2.27 -17.77
C ASP A 631 8.21 -1.23 -18.88
N THR A 632 9.23 -1.40 -19.70
CA THR A 632 9.63 -0.42 -20.72
C THR A 632 9.65 -1.05 -22.10
N ILE A 633 8.89 -0.48 -23.05
CA ILE A 633 9.08 -0.76 -24.48
C ILE A 633 9.98 0.30 -25.12
N ASP A 634 11.02 -0.14 -25.83
CA ASP A 634 12.02 0.73 -26.45
C ASP A 634 11.97 0.69 -27.99
N TYR A 635 11.46 1.78 -28.58
CA TYR A 635 11.40 2.02 -30.03
C TYR A 635 12.49 2.97 -30.54
N SER A 636 13.54 3.24 -29.77
CA SER A 636 14.63 4.15 -30.16
C SER A 636 15.39 3.71 -31.42
N GLY A 637 15.31 2.42 -31.76
CA GLY A 637 15.83 1.85 -33.00
C GLY A 637 15.02 2.16 -34.26
N SER A 638 13.77 2.63 -34.10
CA SER A 638 12.82 2.71 -35.19
C SER A 638 13.20 3.74 -36.25
N SER A 639 13.03 3.35 -37.52
CA SER A 639 13.36 4.20 -38.68
C SER A 639 12.19 5.08 -39.17
N ALA A 640 11.03 4.96 -38.54
CA ALA A 640 9.86 5.82 -38.76
C ALA A 640 9.25 6.19 -37.40
N ALA A 641 8.50 7.29 -37.37
CA ALA A 641 7.82 7.71 -36.17
C ALA A 641 6.77 6.69 -35.71
N VAL A 642 6.61 6.56 -34.41
CA VAL A 642 5.71 5.62 -33.74
C VAL A 642 4.53 6.34 -33.10
N LEU A 643 3.36 5.71 -33.17
CA LEU A 643 2.18 6.01 -32.39
C LEU A 643 2.01 4.87 -31.38
N VAL A 644 2.42 5.10 -30.14
CA VAL A 644 2.35 4.10 -29.08
C VAL A 644 1.14 4.35 -28.20
N GLN A 645 0.40 3.28 -27.91
CA GLN A 645 -0.78 3.33 -27.04
C GLN A 645 -0.66 2.25 -25.98
N LEU A 646 -0.43 2.66 -24.74
CA LEU A 646 -0.39 1.75 -23.60
C LEU A 646 -1.82 1.34 -23.18
N PHE A 647 -1.97 0.15 -22.60
CA PHE A 647 -3.26 -0.43 -22.23
C PHE A 647 -3.22 -1.11 -20.86
N ASN A 648 -4.15 -0.76 -19.97
CA ASN A 648 -4.28 -1.33 -18.62
C ASN A 648 -5.53 -2.22 -18.42
N GLY A 649 -5.82 -3.08 -19.40
CA GLY A 649 -6.51 -4.35 -19.11
C GLY A 649 -8.04 -4.38 -18.90
N THR A 650 -8.80 -3.29 -18.79
CA THR A 650 -10.17 -3.42 -18.20
C THR A 650 -11.39 -2.92 -18.99
N SER A 651 -11.25 -2.15 -20.08
CA SER A 651 -12.39 -1.92 -20.99
C SER A 651 -12.04 -1.24 -22.31
N GLY A 652 -12.21 -1.96 -23.44
CA GLY A 652 -12.06 -1.40 -24.78
C GLY A 652 -11.68 -2.44 -25.84
N SER A 653 -11.69 -2.03 -27.12
CA SER A 653 -10.91 -2.76 -28.14
C SER A 653 -9.44 -2.63 -27.78
N LEU A 654 -8.67 -3.70 -27.82
CA LEU A 654 -7.21 -3.64 -27.62
C LEU A 654 -6.64 -2.58 -28.58
N PRO A 655 -6.06 -1.47 -28.07
CA PRO A 655 -5.42 -0.50 -28.92
C PRO A 655 -4.20 -1.17 -29.57
N VAL A 656 -3.97 -0.84 -30.84
CA VAL A 656 -2.85 -1.35 -31.61
C VAL A 656 -1.97 -0.16 -31.91
N SER A 657 -0.70 -0.25 -31.50
CA SER A 657 0.30 0.75 -31.83
C SER A 657 0.54 0.77 -33.36
N GLN A 658 1.00 1.89 -33.89
CA GLN A 658 1.08 2.11 -35.33
C GLN A 658 2.37 2.81 -35.71
N GLY A 659 2.85 2.55 -36.93
CA GLY A 659 4.01 3.23 -37.51
C GLY A 659 5.35 2.67 -37.02
N GLY A 660 6.34 2.68 -37.91
CA GLY A 660 7.68 2.19 -37.61
C GLY A 660 7.69 0.72 -37.18
N GLU A 661 8.37 0.48 -36.07
CA GLU A 661 8.50 -0.83 -35.41
C GLU A 661 7.33 -1.12 -34.45
N ALA A 662 6.48 -0.12 -34.18
CA ALA A 662 5.31 -0.28 -33.33
C ALA A 662 4.06 -0.72 -34.13
N ASP A 663 4.16 -0.91 -35.44
CA ASP A 663 3.01 -1.13 -36.32
C ASP A 663 2.43 -2.56 -36.18
N GLY A 664 1.35 -2.69 -35.42
CA GLY A 664 0.71 -3.98 -35.15
C GLY A 664 0.88 -4.45 -33.71
N ASP A 665 1.77 -3.81 -32.94
CA ASP A 665 2.10 -4.21 -31.58
C ASP A 665 0.90 -4.07 -30.64
N ILE A 666 0.70 -5.11 -29.84
CA ILE A 666 -0.20 -5.14 -28.69
C ILE A 666 0.67 -5.12 -27.43
N LEU A 667 0.56 -4.03 -26.68
CA LEU A 667 1.31 -3.81 -25.44
C LEU A 667 0.38 -4.03 -24.25
N LEU A 668 0.69 -5.04 -23.44
CA LEU A 668 -0.06 -5.42 -22.25
C LEU A 668 0.84 -5.21 -21.03
N LEU A 669 0.31 -4.57 -19.98
CA LEU A 669 1.06 -4.35 -18.73
C LEU A 669 2.42 -3.70 -19.01
N ILE A 670 2.43 -2.63 -19.81
CA ILE A 670 3.62 -1.82 -20.09
C ILE A 670 3.32 -0.40 -19.62
N GLU A 671 4.19 0.15 -18.79
CA GLU A 671 4.02 1.47 -18.19
C GLU A 671 4.91 2.53 -18.84
N ASN A 672 6.02 2.13 -19.44
CA ASN A 672 7.04 3.06 -19.93
C ASN A 672 7.30 2.87 -21.42
N VAL A 673 7.55 3.98 -22.11
CA VAL A 673 7.82 4.01 -23.55
C VAL A 673 9.02 4.89 -23.84
N ILE A 674 9.96 4.38 -24.63
CA ILE A 674 10.99 5.17 -25.29
C ILE A 674 10.64 5.24 -26.78
N GLY A 675 10.40 6.45 -27.27
CA GLY A 675 10.14 6.77 -28.67
C GLY A 675 11.35 6.61 -29.57
N SER A 676 11.12 6.83 -30.86
CA SER A 676 12.11 6.88 -31.92
C SER A 676 12.88 8.20 -31.96
N GLY A 677 13.78 8.37 -32.92
CA GLY A 677 14.44 9.66 -33.20
C GLY A 677 13.64 10.57 -34.16
N LEU A 678 12.31 10.41 -34.24
CA LEU A 678 11.41 11.10 -35.15
C LEU A 678 10.15 11.59 -34.40
N ALA A 679 9.25 12.31 -35.10
CA ALA A 679 8.08 12.94 -34.48
C ALA A 679 7.00 11.93 -34.05
N ASP A 680 7.05 11.50 -32.80
CA ASP A 680 6.26 10.44 -32.21
C ASP A 680 4.99 10.92 -31.52
N GLN A 681 4.09 9.97 -31.27
CA GLN A 681 2.89 10.18 -30.47
C GLN A 681 2.81 9.10 -29.40
N LEU A 682 3.08 9.49 -28.14
CA LEU A 682 3.15 8.56 -27.01
C LEU A 682 1.96 8.80 -26.09
N ARG A 683 1.16 7.76 -25.86
CA ARG A 683 -0.05 7.83 -25.05
C ARG A 683 0.03 6.80 -23.92
N GLY A 684 0.02 7.31 -22.69
CA GLY A 684 0.00 6.55 -21.45
C GLY A 684 -1.37 5.99 -21.09
N THR A 685 -1.56 5.75 -19.81
CA THR A 685 -2.73 5.11 -19.18
C THR A 685 -3.13 5.87 -17.91
N GLU A 686 -3.97 5.27 -17.07
CA GLU A 686 -4.34 5.87 -15.78
C GLU A 686 -3.33 5.58 -14.64
N VAL A 687 -2.27 4.82 -14.91
CA VAL A 687 -1.16 4.57 -13.97
C VAL A 687 0.03 5.46 -14.30
N ALA A 688 0.93 5.69 -13.33
CA ALA A 688 2.12 6.51 -13.53
C ALA A 688 3.02 5.92 -14.64
N ASN A 689 3.23 6.68 -15.71
CA ASN A 689 3.99 6.27 -16.88
C ASN A 689 5.26 7.12 -17.06
N ILE A 690 6.30 6.54 -17.66
CA ILE A 690 7.45 7.29 -18.20
C ILE A 690 7.34 7.30 -19.72
N LEU A 691 7.10 8.47 -20.30
CA LEU A 691 7.03 8.67 -21.75
C LEU A 691 8.23 9.51 -22.19
N ASP A 692 9.18 8.89 -22.89
CA ASP A 692 10.37 9.55 -23.44
C ASP A 692 10.30 9.66 -24.95
N GLY A 693 10.11 10.86 -25.48
CA GLY A 693 10.08 11.14 -26.92
C GLY A 693 11.44 10.97 -27.62
N SER A 694 12.55 10.92 -26.88
CA SER A 694 13.92 10.87 -27.39
C SER A 694 14.31 12.07 -28.26
N GLY A 695 13.92 12.09 -29.53
CA GLY A 695 14.14 13.27 -30.38
C GLY A 695 13.18 13.26 -31.53
N GLY A 696 12.75 14.43 -31.99
CA GLY A 696 11.54 14.50 -32.78
C GLY A 696 10.80 15.78 -32.47
N ASN A 697 9.57 15.89 -32.95
CA ASN A 697 8.65 16.90 -32.43
C ASN A 697 7.47 16.09 -31.90
N ASP A 698 7.53 15.75 -30.63
CA ASP A 698 6.77 14.64 -30.07
C ASP A 698 5.51 15.15 -29.39
N LEU A 699 4.46 14.31 -29.41
CA LEU A 699 3.21 14.56 -28.69
C LEU A 699 3.07 13.53 -27.59
N LEU A 700 3.15 13.99 -26.34
CA LEU A 700 3.08 13.15 -25.14
C LEU A 700 1.75 13.40 -24.41
N GLN A 701 1.06 12.31 -24.07
CA GLN A 701 -0.19 12.34 -23.31
C GLN A 701 -0.16 11.26 -22.24
N GLY A 702 0.04 11.65 -20.98
CA GLY A 702 0.09 10.73 -19.82
C GLY A 702 -1.26 10.13 -19.43
N PHE A 703 -2.29 10.98 -19.32
CA PHE A 703 -3.62 10.73 -18.72
C PHE A 703 -3.61 10.84 -17.19
N ASP A 704 -4.22 9.93 -16.45
CA ASP A 704 -4.19 9.96 -14.99
C ASP A 704 -2.93 9.25 -14.50
N GLY A 705 -2.42 9.59 -13.33
CA GLY A 705 -1.13 9.08 -12.86
C GLY A 705 -0.20 10.24 -12.51
N ALA A 706 0.93 9.93 -11.90
CA ALA A 706 2.00 10.91 -11.68
C ALA A 706 3.07 10.65 -12.74
N ASP A 707 2.85 11.20 -13.93
CA ASP A 707 3.60 10.80 -15.12
C ASP A 707 4.93 11.55 -15.25
N THR A 708 5.92 10.91 -15.87
CA THR A 708 7.16 11.58 -16.28
C THR A 708 7.16 11.74 -17.80
N LEU A 709 6.97 12.97 -18.27
CA LEU A 709 6.92 13.33 -19.69
C LEU A 709 8.25 13.97 -20.10
N ILE A 710 9.01 13.29 -20.95
CA ILE A 710 10.33 13.74 -21.43
C ILE A 710 10.22 13.97 -22.94
N GLY A 711 10.23 15.23 -23.39
CA GLY A 711 10.13 15.53 -24.83
C GLY A 711 11.41 15.17 -25.59
N GLY A 712 12.57 15.49 -24.99
CA GLY A 712 13.86 15.17 -25.59
C GLY A 712 14.33 16.26 -26.55
N ALA A 713 14.80 15.88 -27.73
CA ALA A 713 15.37 16.82 -28.69
C ALA A 713 14.36 17.24 -29.77
N GLY A 714 13.77 18.42 -29.64
CA GLY A 714 13.12 19.12 -30.75
C GLY A 714 12.11 20.16 -30.29
N THR A 715 10.85 20.03 -30.68
CA THR A 715 9.77 20.91 -30.20
C THR A 715 8.59 20.04 -29.80
N ASP A 716 8.49 19.83 -28.51
CA ASP A 716 7.72 18.74 -27.95
C ASP A 716 6.50 19.27 -27.20
N THR A 717 5.40 18.53 -27.27
CA THR A 717 4.10 18.92 -26.77
C THR A 717 3.61 17.97 -25.71
N ALA A 718 3.39 18.45 -24.49
CA ALA A 718 2.58 17.74 -23.49
C ALA A 718 1.11 18.17 -23.62
N SER A 719 0.21 17.20 -23.80
CA SER A 719 -1.22 17.44 -24.04
C SER A 719 -2.10 16.90 -22.93
N TYR A 720 -2.84 17.81 -22.29
CA TYR A 720 -3.86 17.55 -21.28
C TYR A 720 -5.30 17.67 -21.81
N SER A 721 -5.46 17.75 -23.13
CA SER A 721 -6.76 17.96 -23.81
C SER A 721 -7.84 16.93 -23.52
N SER A 722 -7.48 15.74 -23.03
CA SER A 722 -8.44 14.71 -22.59
C SER A 722 -8.89 14.85 -21.14
N SER A 723 -8.28 15.76 -20.37
CA SER A 723 -8.55 15.85 -18.95
C SER A 723 -9.97 16.27 -18.65
N THR A 724 -10.54 15.63 -17.63
CA THR A 724 -11.91 15.86 -17.18
C THR A 724 -12.02 16.96 -16.12
N ALA A 725 -10.91 17.64 -15.82
CA ALA A 725 -10.81 18.79 -14.93
C ALA A 725 -9.71 19.74 -15.39
N GLY A 726 -9.73 20.99 -14.87
CA GLY A 726 -8.71 21.98 -15.16
C GLY A 726 -7.35 21.60 -14.61
N VAL A 727 -6.30 21.89 -15.37
CA VAL A 727 -4.91 21.54 -15.08
C VAL A 727 -4.08 22.78 -14.75
N THR A 728 -3.11 22.61 -13.88
CA THR A 728 -2.05 23.59 -13.60
C THR A 728 -0.73 22.97 -14.00
N VAL A 729 -0.06 23.53 -15.02
CA VAL A 729 1.19 22.97 -15.54
C VAL A 729 2.24 24.06 -15.58
N THR A 730 3.41 23.77 -15.02
CA THR A 730 4.57 24.68 -14.98
C THR A 730 5.77 24.04 -15.61
N LEU A 731 6.30 24.65 -16.67
CA LEU A 731 7.57 24.26 -17.27
C LEU A 731 8.75 24.79 -16.44
N ALA A 732 9.84 24.03 -16.36
CA ALA A 732 11.07 24.43 -15.68
C ALA A 732 12.21 24.66 -16.68
N ASP A 733 13.16 25.54 -16.31
CA ASP A 733 14.39 25.79 -17.09
C ASP A 733 15.43 24.68 -16.92
N ALA A 734 15.38 23.99 -15.79
CA ALA A 734 16.29 22.91 -15.44
C ALA A 734 15.59 21.93 -14.49
N GLY A 735 15.85 20.64 -14.68
CA GLY A 735 15.12 19.58 -13.99
C GLY A 735 13.70 19.43 -14.54
N PHE A 736 12.79 18.96 -13.69
CA PHE A 736 11.40 18.75 -14.07
C PHE A 736 10.52 19.94 -13.70
N GLY A 737 9.71 20.38 -14.66
CA GLY A 737 8.47 21.09 -14.42
C GLY A 737 7.46 20.20 -13.69
N THR A 738 6.35 20.80 -13.27
CA THR A 738 5.36 20.12 -12.41
C THR A 738 3.95 20.32 -12.95
N GLY A 739 3.14 19.26 -12.86
CA GLY A 739 1.70 19.31 -13.06
C GLY A 739 0.90 19.20 -11.75
N ALA A 740 -0.29 19.79 -11.73
CA ALA A 740 -1.27 19.63 -10.66
C ALA A 740 -2.71 19.73 -11.20
N GLY A 741 -3.60 18.88 -10.69
CA GLY A 741 -5.03 18.93 -11.04
C GLY A 741 -5.34 18.19 -12.34
N GLY A 742 -6.51 17.56 -12.41
CA GLY A 742 -6.87 16.67 -13.51
C GLY A 742 -5.79 15.63 -13.80
N HIS A 743 -5.53 15.43 -15.09
CA HIS A 743 -4.50 14.54 -15.63
C HIS A 743 -3.07 15.03 -15.39
N ALA A 744 -2.88 16.28 -14.94
CA ALA A 744 -1.54 16.77 -14.63
C ALA A 744 -1.10 16.41 -13.21
N HIS A 745 -1.94 15.77 -12.39
CA HIS A 745 -1.70 15.67 -10.95
C HIS A 745 -0.49 14.80 -10.59
N GLY A 746 0.62 15.45 -10.24
CA GLY A 746 1.85 14.77 -9.85
C GLY A 746 2.86 14.63 -10.97
N ASP A 747 2.53 15.11 -12.17
CA ASP A 747 3.39 14.99 -13.34
C ASP A 747 4.71 15.75 -13.20
N LEU A 748 5.74 15.17 -13.82
CA LEU A 748 7.06 15.73 -14.01
C LEU A 748 7.33 15.91 -15.50
N LEU A 749 7.64 17.14 -15.92
CA LEU A 749 7.84 17.47 -17.33
C LEU A 749 9.28 17.94 -17.58
N SER A 750 9.98 17.37 -18.54
CA SER A 750 11.34 17.79 -18.90
C SER A 750 11.47 17.92 -20.41
N MET A 751 12.18 18.97 -20.86
CA MET A 751 12.39 19.24 -22.29
C MET A 751 11.08 19.28 -23.07
N ILE A 752 10.10 20.05 -22.56
CA ILE A 752 8.82 20.31 -23.21
C ILE A 752 8.73 21.81 -23.52
N GLU A 753 8.40 22.16 -24.75
CA GLU A 753 8.22 23.55 -25.18
C GLU A 753 6.75 23.93 -25.33
N SER A 754 5.87 22.97 -25.62
CA SER A 754 4.46 23.23 -25.94
C SER A 754 3.53 22.56 -24.94
N LEU A 755 2.52 23.30 -24.47
CA LEU A 755 1.48 22.80 -23.57
C LEU A 755 0.10 23.00 -24.20
N ILE A 756 -0.73 21.95 -24.15
CA ILE A 756 -2.16 22.00 -24.48
C ILE A 756 -2.95 21.68 -23.20
N GLY A 757 -3.80 22.61 -22.78
CA GLY A 757 -4.71 22.49 -21.65
C GLY A 757 -5.90 21.57 -21.93
N SER A 758 -6.80 21.51 -20.96
CA SER A 758 -8.02 20.73 -20.95
C SER A 758 -9.20 21.49 -21.61
N ALA A 759 -10.43 21.06 -21.32
CA ALA A 759 -11.64 21.78 -21.70
C ALA A 759 -12.24 22.57 -20.51
N PHE A 760 -11.45 22.80 -19.46
CA PHE A 760 -11.82 23.47 -18.22
C PHE A 760 -10.80 24.56 -17.89
N ASP A 761 -11.12 25.42 -16.92
CA ASP A 761 -10.25 26.51 -16.48
C ASP A 761 -8.84 26.01 -16.08
N ASP A 762 -7.85 26.28 -16.94
CA ASP A 762 -6.47 25.84 -16.79
C ASP A 762 -5.53 26.98 -16.33
N MET A 763 -4.38 26.60 -15.77
CA MET A 763 -3.25 27.50 -15.50
C MET A 763 -1.98 26.97 -16.17
N LEU A 764 -1.56 27.58 -17.28
CA LEU A 764 -0.37 27.17 -18.03
C LEU A 764 0.77 28.18 -17.83
N ILE A 765 1.91 27.71 -17.31
CA ILE A 765 3.07 28.53 -16.96
C ILE A 765 4.28 28.08 -17.78
N GLY A 766 4.78 28.97 -18.65
CA GLY A 766 5.96 28.75 -19.47
C GLY A 766 7.28 28.91 -18.70
N ASN A 767 8.40 28.57 -19.34
CA ASN A 767 9.76 28.72 -18.83
C ASN A 767 10.54 29.79 -19.61
N SER A 768 11.87 29.75 -19.57
CA SER A 768 12.72 30.70 -20.30
C SER A 768 13.04 30.33 -21.75
N ALA A 769 12.60 29.15 -22.19
CA ALA A 769 12.64 28.77 -23.60
C ALA A 769 11.49 29.44 -24.37
N LEU A 770 11.46 29.25 -25.69
CA LEU A 770 10.30 29.62 -26.49
C LEU A 770 9.21 28.58 -26.24
N ASN A 771 8.06 29.01 -25.73
CA ASN A 771 6.93 28.15 -25.47
C ASN A 771 5.80 28.36 -26.49
N ARG A 772 4.87 27.40 -26.47
CA ARG A 772 3.55 27.52 -27.09
C ARG A 772 2.54 27.04 -26.06
N LEU A 773 1.63 27.91 -25.64
CA LEU A 773 0.61 27.61 -24.64
C LEU A 773 -0.77 27.72 -25.28
N GLU A 774 -1.56 26.65 -25.19
CA GLU A 774 -2.92 26.58 -25.73
C GLU A 774 -3.86 26.11 -24.62
N GLY A 775 -4.81 26.95 -24.20
CA GLY A 775 -5.74 26.65 -23.09
C GLY A 775 -6.79 25.63 -23.49
N GLY A 776 -7.50 25.90 -24.58
CA GLY A 776 -8.52 25.00 -25.10
C GLY A 776 -9.91 25.59 -24.88
N ALA A 777 -10.73 24.98 -24.05
CA ALA A 777 -11.99 25.58 -23.60
C ALA A 777 -11.93 25.81 -22.10
N GLY A 778 -12.69 26.77 -21.58
CA GLY A 778 -12.57 27.15 -20.17
C GLY A 778 -12.07 28.58 -20.02
N ASN A 779 -12.05 29.12 -18.81
CA ASN A 779 -11.47 30.43 -18.54
C ASN A 779 -10.02 30.24 -18.11
N ASP A 780 -9.12 30.28 -19.07
CA ASP A 780 -7.74 29.86 -18.87
C ASP A 780 -6.87 31.03 -18.42
N THR A 781 -5.86 30.71 -17.61
CA THR A 781 -4.87 31.68 -17.13
C THR A 781 -3.47 31.29 -17.60
N PHE A 782 -2.81 32.22 -18.28
CA PHE A 782 -1.46 32.00 -18.82
C PHE A 782 -0.45 32.86 -18.10
N ARG A 783 0.73 32.29 -17.83
CA ARG A 783 1.93 33.06 -17.46
C ARG A 783 3.04 32.74 -18.44
N SER A 784 3.20 33.59 -19.44
CA SER A 784 4.30 33.52 -20.40
C SER A 784 5.55 34.25 -19.89
N GLY A 785 6.70 33.96 -20.50
CA GLY A 785 7.76 34.97 -20.60
C GLY A 785 8.82 35.03 -19.50
N LEU A 786 9.19 33.91 -18.86
CA LEU A 786 10.48 33.87 -18.13
C LEU A 786 11.70 33.93 -19.09
N GLY A 787 11.44 33.85 -20.41
CA GLY A 787 12.41 33.87 -21.51
C GLY A 787 12.28 35.13 -22.33
N GLY A 788 13.01 36.18 -21.96
CA GLY A 788 13.08 37.40 -22.76
C GLY A 788 13.63 37.11 -24.14
N SER A 789 12.82 37.27 -25.18
CA SER A 789 13.28 37.24 -26.55
C SER A 789 14.29 38.37 -26.77
N ALA A 790 15.53 38.02 -27.10
CA ALA A 790 16.45 39.00 -27.65
C ALA A 790 15.80 39.59 -28.92
N ALA A 791 15.47 40.89 -28.87
CA ALA A 791 14.81 41.65 -29.92
C ALA A 791 15.08 41.12 -31.35
N GLY A 792 14.09 40.43 -31.93
CA GLY A 792 14.04 40.14 -33.36
C GLY A 792 14.05 38.66 -33.82
N ALA A 793 13.87 37.67 -32.95
CA ALA A 793 13.75 36.26 -33.38
C ALA A 793 12.61 35.51 -32.66
N ILE A 794 11.50 35.34 -33.39
CA ILE A 794 10.26 34.56 -33.10
C ILE A 794 9.60 34.75 -31.73
N THR A 795 8.29 34.54 -31.74
CA THR A 795 7.33 35.01 -30.76
C THR A 795 6.80 33.85 -29.95
N GLU A 796 6.79 33.96 -28.63
CA GLU A 796 5.97 33.12 -27.73
C GLU A 796 4.52 33.14 -28.22
N PHE A 797 3.84 31.99 -28.26
CA PHE A 797 2.47 31.90 -28.78
C PHE A 797 1.51 31.44 -27.69
N VAL A 798 0.62 32.34 -27.29
CA VAL A 798 -0.42 32.06 -26.31
C VAL A 798 -1.79 32.11 -26.99
N ILE A 799 -2.53 31.02 -26.87
CA ILE A 799 -3.91 30.89 -27.33
C ILE A 799 -4.79 30.58 -26.14
N GLY A 800 -5.78 31.42 -25.86
CA GLY A 800 -6.82 31.10 -24.88
C GLY A 800 -7.72 30.00 -25.42
N GLY A 801 -8.67 30.38 -26.26
CA GLY A 801 -9.54 29.45 -26.96
C GLY A 801 -11.00 29.81 -26.73
N ASP A 802 -11.83 28.82 -26.38
CA ASP A 802 -13.24 29.04 -26.06
C ASP A 802 -13.41 29.40 -24.57
N GLY A 803 -13.61 30.67 -24.25
CA GLY A 803 -13.87 31.07 -22.86
C GLY A 803 -13.60 32.54 -22.60
N VAL A 804 -13.22 32.87 -21.37
CA VAL A 804 -12.74 34.20 -20.98
C VAL A 804 -11.33 34.04 -20.43
N ASP A 805 -10.35 34.31 -21.28
CA ASP A 805 -8.97 33.92 -21.03
C ASP A 805 -8.14 35.11 -20.55
N THR A 806 -7.18 34.83 -19.67
CA THR A 806 -6.38 35.85 -18.97
C THR A 806 -4.88 35.60 -19.16
N ILE A 807 -4.16 36.60 -19.65
CA ILE A 807 -2.69 36.62 -19.60
C ILE A 807 -2.21 37.40 -18.36
N ASP A 808 -1.36 36.78 -17.54
CA ASP A 808 -0.88 37.32 -16.27
C ASP A 808 0.62 37.66 -16.33
N TYR A 809 0.94 38.96 -16.39
CA TYR A 809 2.30 39.48 -16.36
C TYR A 809 2.73 40.00 -14.98
N SER A 810 1.99 39.70 -13.91
CA SER A 810 2.28 40.22 -12.55
C SER A 810 3.66 39.83 -12.01
N ALA A 811 4.24 38.74 -12.52
CA ALA A 811 5.59 38.29 -12.19
C ALA A 811 6.71 39.01 -12.99
N SER A 812 6.36 39.88 -13.94
CA SER A 812 7.33 40.59 -14.78
C SER A 812 8.21 41.54 -13.96
N ASN A 813 9.52 41.47 -14.19
CA ASN A 813 10.51 42.32 -13.53
C ASN A 813 10.69 43.70 -14.22
N SER A 814 9.82 44.04 -15.17
CA SER A 814 9.81 45.32 -15.89
C SER A 814 8.41 45.61 -16.42
N ALA A 815 8.17 46.87 -16.76
CA ALA A 815 6.93 47.30 -17.39
C ALA A 815 6.66 46.53 -18.70
N VAL A 816 5.38 46.21 -18.92
CA VAL A 816 4.88 45.49 -20.08
C VAL A 816 3.97 46.39 -20.93
N LEU A 817 4.11 46.24 -22.23
CA LEU A 817 3.13 46.67 -23.22
C LEU A 817 2.42 45.42 -23.73
N ALA A 818 1.25 45.12 -23.17
CA ALA A 818 0.41 44.02 -23.60
C ALA A 818 -0.72 44.52 -24.50
N ARG A 819 -0.87 43.91 -25.66
CA ARG A 819 -1.93 44.23 -26.62
C ARG A 819 -2.73 42.99 -26.92
N LEU A 820 -4.01 43.01 -26.55
CA LEU A 820 -4.93 41.90 -26.80
C LEU A 820 -5.45 41.95 -28.25
N PHE A 821 -5.78 40.79 -28.82
CA PHE A 821 -6.29 40.67 -30.18
C PHE A 821 -7.48 39.71 -30.25
N SER A 822 -8.57 40.18 -30.88
CA SER A 822 -9.82 39.45 -31.09
C SER A 822 -9.77 38.39 -32.21
N GLY A 823 -8.64 38.24 -32.91
CA GLY A 823 -8.53 37.31 -34.04
C GLY A 823 -7.11 36.85 -34.35
N THR A 824 -7.00 35.82 -35.19
CA THR A 824 -5.74 35.13 -35.51
C THR A 824 -4.86 35.83 -36.55
N THR A 825 -5.28 37.00 -37.06
CA THR A 825 -4.57 37.72 -38.13
C THR A 825 -4.44 39.21 -37.83
N GLY A 826 -3.24 39.66 -37.43
CA GLY A 826 -2.97 41.08 -37.18
C GLY A 826 -2.10 41.38 -35.96
N LEU A 827 -1.07 40.57 -35.72
CA LEU A 827 -0.29 40.54 -34.48
C LEU A 827 0.55 41.81 -34.28
N GLY A 828 0.07 42.73 -33.45
CA GLY A 828 0.92 43.75 -32.88
C GLY A 828 1.65 43.17 -31.67
N LEU A 829 2.94 42.89 -31.81
CA LEU A 829 3.77 42.30 -30.75
C LEU A 829 3.61 43.03 -29.40
N SER A 830 3.31 42.27 -28.35
CA SER A 830 3.54 42.74 -26.98
C SER A 830 5.05 42.99 -26.80
N GLN A 831 5.40 43.93 -25.93
CA GLN A 831 6.77 44.44 -25.79
C GLN A 831 7.12 44.69 -24.33
N GLY A 832 8.40 44.52 -24.00
CA GLY A 832 8.92 44.85 -22.67
C GLY A 832 8.59 43.82 -21.60
N GLY A 833 9.50 43.66 -20.64
CA GLY A 833 9.37 42.68 -19.57
C GLY A 833 9.15 41.26 -20.09
N HIS A 834 8.26 40.52 -19.43
CA HIS A 834 7.87 39.17 -19.85
C HIS A 834 6.97 39.14 -21.09
N ALA A 835 6.43 40.28 -21.53
CA ALA A 835 5.56 40.36 -22.70
C ALA A 835 6.35 40.54 -24.02
N ASP A 836 7.69 40.62 -23.97
CA ASP A 836 8.52 40.99 -25.11
C ASP A 836 8.55 39.91 -26.19
N GLY A 837 7.87 40.18 -27.30
CA GLY A 837 7.74 39.24 -28.42
C GLY A 837 6.50 38.36 -28.33
N ASP A 838 5.67 38.48 -27.30
CA ASP A 838 4.51 37.62 -27.14
C ASP A 838 3.45 37.90 -28.22
N VAL A 839 2.88 36.81 -28.71
CA VAL A 839 1.73 36.78 -29.61
C VAL A 839 0.56 36.19 -28.85
N LEU A 840 -0.40 37.06 -28.56
CA LEU A 840 -1.62 36.74 -27.84
C LEU A 840 -2.78 36.62 -28.83
N ALA A 841 -3.47 35.49 -28.84
CA ALA A 841 -4.63 35.24 -29.67
C ALA A 841 -5.77 34.67 -28.81
N GLN A 842 -6.99 35.19 -28.98
CA GLN A 842 -8.16 34.74 -28.20
C GLN A 842 -7.89 34.89 -26.69
N ILE A 843 -7.49 36.10 -26.28
CA ILE A 843 -7.27 36.47 -24.88
C ILE A 843 -8.08 37.73 -24.60
N GLU A 844 -8.98 37.66 -23.63
CA GLU A 844 -9.92 38.73 -23.29
C GLU A 844 -9.43 39.58 -22.11
N ASN A 845 -8.58 39.05 -21.25
CA ASN A 845 -8.15 39.73 -20.04
C ASN A 845 -6.64 39.81 -19.94
N VAL A 846 -6.17 40.86 -19.27
CA VAL A 846 -4.74 41.06 -19.00
C VAL A 846 -4.51 41.62 -17.61
N ILE A 847 -3.51 41.07 -16.94
CA ILE A 847 -2.96 41.58 -15.68
C ILE A 847 -1.54 42.07 -15.96
N GLY A 848 -1.27 43.34 -15.62
CA GLY A 848 0.03 43.98 -15.71
C GLY A 848 1.01 43.50 -14.64
N SER A 849 2.22 44.04 -14.73
CA SER A 849 3.33 43.88 -13.82
C SER A 849 3.18 44.74 -12.55
N ASN A 850 4.29 44.96 -11.83
CA ASN A 850 4.35 45.90 -10.72
C ASN A 850 5.03 47.24 -11.11
N PHE A 851 5.08 47.53 -12.40
CA PHE A 851 5.71 48.71 -12.98
C PHE A 851 4.71 49.41 -13.89
N ASN A 852 5.06 50.62 -14.33
CA ASN A 852 4.20 51.45 -15.17
C ASN A 852 3.89 50.80 -16.53
N ASP A 853 2.76 50.12 -16.61
CA ASP A 853 2.37 49.30 -17.73
C ASP A 853 1.53 50.05 -18.74
N ARG A 854 1.47 49.49 -19.94
CA ARG A 854 0.52 49.90 -20.97
C ARG A 854 -0.26 48.69 -21.44
N LEU A 855 -1.55 48.67 -21.14
CA LEU A 855 -2.42 47.53 -21.42
C LEU A 855 -3.54 47.97 -22.35
N ASP A 856 -3.52 47.45 -23.57
CA ASP A 856 -4.54 47.71 -24.59
C ASP A 856 -5.43 46.46 -24.75
N GLY A 857 -6.73 46.62 -24.51
CA GLY A 857 -7.78 45.63 -24.71
C GLY A 857 -8.22 45.46 -26.17
N THR A 858 -9.45 45.01 -26.39
CA THR A 858 -10.06 44.67 -27.69
C THR A 858 -11.41 45.38 -27.88
N GLU A 859 -12.13 45.06 -28.94
CA GLU A 859 -13.52 45.53 -29.13
C GLU A 859 -14.58 44.72 -28.34
N PHE A 860 -14.16 43.76 -27.52
CA PHE A 860 -15.02 42.97 -26.64
C PHE A 860 -14.90 43.40 -25.18
N ALA A 861 -15.81 42.94 -24.32
CA ALA A 861 -15.72 43.24 -22.89
C ALA A 861 -14.48 42.57 -22.28
N ASN A 862 -13.54 43.39 -21.80
CA ASN A 862 -12.25 42.94 -21.26
C ASN A 862 -12.10 43.30 -19.78
N VAL A 863 -11.32 42.51 -19.03
CA VAL A 863 -10.77 42.91 -17.73
C VAL A 863 -9.31 43.28 -17.92
N VAL A 864 -9.01 44.58 -17.76
CA VAL A 864 -7.67 45.13 -17.92
C VAL A 864 -7.22 45.65 -16.56
N ASN A 865 -6.25 44.98 -15.95
CA ASN A 865 -5.76 45.28 -14.60
C ASN A 865 -4.30 45.72 -14.63
N GLY A 866 -4.02 46.97 -14.28
CA GLY A 866 -2.68 47.56 -14.27
C GLY A 866 -1.74 46.90 -13.26
N GLY A 867 -2.21 46.67 -12.04
CA GLY A 867 -1.42 46.05 -10.98
C GLY A 867 -0.85 47.10 -10.03
N LEU A 868 0.47 47.16 -9.90
CA LEU A 868 1.14 48.29 -9.22
C LEU A 868 1.90 49.09 -10.27
N GLY A 869 2.07 50.39 -10.06
CA GLY A 869 2.71 51.26 -11.04
C GLY A 869 1.77 52.39 -11.43
N ASP A 870 2.28 53.35 -12.21
CA ASP A 870 1.43 54.34 -12.85
C ASP A 870 1.05 53.83 -14.24
N ASP A 871 -0.14 53.25 -14.37
CA ASP A 871 -0.51 52.44 -15.53
C ASP A 871 -1.37 53.18 -16.55
N LEU A 872 -1.23 52.82 -17.83
CA LEU A 872 -2.06 53.33 -18.93
C LEU A 872 -2.92 52.21 -19.49
N LEU A 873 -4.24 52.30 -19.27
CA LEU A 873 -5.21 51.27 -19.63
C LEU A 873 -6.15 51.77 -20.73
N ALA A 874 -6.33 50.98 -21.79
CA ALA A 874 -7.28 51.26 -22.85
C ALA A 874 -8.16 50.03 -23.11
N GLY A 875 -9.42 50.06 -22.70
CA GLY A 875 -10.37 48.96 -22.99
C GLY A 875 -10.79 48.89 -24.46
N PHE A 876 -10.94 50.06 -25.09
CA PHE A 876 -11.59 50.28 -26.39
C PHE A 876 -13.12 50.10 -26.34
N ALA A 877 -13.72 49.32 -27.24
CA ALA A 877 -15.17 49.16 -27.28
C ALA A 877 -15.51 47.90 -26.50
N GLY A 878 -16.66 47.87 -25.84
CA GLY A 878 -16.96 46.80 -24.89
C GLY A 878 -17.61 47.42 -23.67
N ALA A 879 -18.00 46.59 -22.71
CA ALA A 879 -18.31 47.06 -21.37
C ALA A 879 -17.17 46.55 -20.48
N ASP A 880 -16.09 47.33 -20.42
CA ASP A 880 -14.80 46.88 -19.92
C ASP A 880 -14.68 47.10 -18.41
N THR A 881 -13.87 46.29 -17.74
CA THR A 881 -13.46 46.55 -16.36
C THR A 881 -12.01 46.99 -16.35
N LEU A 882 -11.79 48.28 -16.11
CA LEU A 882 -10.46 48.90 -16.02
C LEU A 882 -10.08 49.08 -14.55
N ILE A 883 -9.04 48.37 -14.11
CA ILE A 883 -8.55 48.39 -12.73
C ILE A 883 -7.15 48.99 -12.76
N GLY A 884 -6.96 50.22 -12.27
CA GLY A 884 -5.63 50.83 -12.18
C GLY A 884 -4.74 50.09 -11.19
N GLY A 885 -5.23 49.97 -9.96
CA GLY A 885 -4.54 49.25 -8.90
C GLY A 885 -3.80 50.21 -7.99
N GLY A 886 -2.49 50.04 -7.82
CA GLY A 886 -1.68 50.86 -6.93
C GLY A 886 -0.76 51.82 -7.67
N GLY A 887 -1.12 53.09 -7.77
CA GLY A 887 -0.30 54.15 -8.33
C GLY A 887 -1.14 55.34 -8.74
N THR A 888 -0.74 56.05 -9.79
CA THR A 888 -1.57 57.07 -10.45
C THR A 888 -1.91 56.60 -11.86
N ASP A 889 -3.13 56.07 -12.02
CA ASP A 889 -3.48 55.31 -13.22
C ASP A 889 -4.34 56.13 -14.19
N MET A 890 -4.23 55.80 -15.48
CA MET A 890 -4.89 56.51 -16.57
C MET A 890 -5.72 55.58 -17.44
N ALA A 891 -7.02 55.86 -17.57
CA ALA A 891 -7.84 55.28 -18.63
C ALA A 891 -7.83 56.16 -19.90
N ASP A 892 -7.49 55.57 -21.05
CA ASP A 892 -7.35 56.27 -22.33
C ASP A 892 -8.52 55.98 -23.29
N TYR A 893 -9.36 57.00 -23.51
CA TYR A 893 -10.48 56.96 -24.46
C TYR A 893 -10.21 57.73 -25.76
N SER A 894 -8.96 58.11 -26.03
CA SER A 894 -8.59 58.91 -27.21
C SER A 894 -8.94 58.24 -28.54
N ALA A 895 -8.99 56.90 -28.57
CA ALA A 895 -9.40 56.12 -29.74
C ALA A 895 -10.92 56.09 -29.98
N SER A 896 -11.74 56.57 -29.03
CA SER A 896 -13.20 56.54 -29.14
C SER A 896 -13.69 57.35 -30.34
N THR A 897 -14.63 56.75 -31.09
CA THR A 897 -15.23 57.39 -32.28
C THR A 897 -16.44 58.27 -31.95
N THR A 898 -16.82 58.37 -30.68
CA THR A 898 -17.82 59.32 -30.16
C THR A 898 -17.41 59.85 -28.78
N GLY A 899 -18.08 60.90 -28.32
CA GLY A 899 -17.79 61.51 -27.01
C GLY A 899 -18.09 60.57 -25.84
N VAL A 900 -17.24 60.62 -24.82
CA VAL A 900 -17.34 59.81 -23.60
C VAL A 900 -17.75 60.65 -22.40
N SER A 901 -18.46 60.05 -21.44
CA SER A 901 -18.94 60.70 -20.22
C SER A 901 -18.66 59.83 -19.00
N ILE A 902 -17.73 60.25 -18.16
CA ILE A 902 -17.20 59.49 -17.03
C ILE A 902 -17.15 60.39 -15.78
N GLN A 903 -17.54 59.83 -14.63
CA GLN A 903 -17.34 60.46 -13.33
C GLN A 903 -16.53 59.53 -12.43
N LEU A 904 -15.30 59.93 -12.10
CA LEU A 904 -14.40 59.17 -11.23
C LEU A 904 -14.89 59.14 -9.77
N SER A 905 -14.47 58.10 -9.07
CA SER A 905 -14.78 57.86 -7.66
C SER A 905 -13.51 57.46 -6.93
N LEU A 906 -13.23 58.07 -5.78
CA LEU A 906 -12.00 57.83 -5.01
C LEU A 906 -11.99 56.45 -4.32
N ASN A 907 -13.15 55.92 -3.94
CA ASN A 907 -13.26 54.68 -3.15
C ASN A 907 -14.36 53.75 -3.68
N GLY A 908 -14.57 53.71 -5.00
CA GLY A 908 -15.61 52.87 -5.59
C GLY A 908 -15.56 52.85 -7.10
N THR A 909 -16.33 51.94 -7.69
CA THR A 909 -16.39 51.73 -9.14
C THR A 909 -17.20 52.83 -9.82
N SER A 910 -16.60 53.46 -10.82
CA SER A 910 -17.24 54.44 -11.70
C SER A 910 -17.84 53.73 -12.91
N ILE A 911 -18.97 54.21 -13.43
CA ILE A 911 -19.56 53.66 -14.65
C ILE A 911 -19.43 54.70 -15.75
N GLY A 912 -18.75 54.34 -16.84
CA GLY A 912 -18.65 55.14 -18.05
C GLY A 912 -19.93 55.10 -18.89
N THR A 913 -20.15 56.14 -19.68
CA THR A 913 -21.25 56.20 -20.67
C THR A 913 -20.78 56.89 -21.95
N GLY A 914 -21.32 56.49 -23.10
CA GLY A 914 -21.01 57.07 -24.40
C GLY A 914 -19.69 56.58 -25.02
N GLY A 915 -19.73 56.26 -26.31
CA GLY A 915 -18.56 55.79 -27.05
C GLY A 915 -17.96 54.53 -26.47
N HIS A 916 -16.63 54.52 -26.42
CA HIS A 916 -15.85 53.43 -25.81
C HIS A 916 -16.06 53.30 -24.30
N ALA A 917 -16.55 54.34 -23.62
CA ALA A 917 -16.81 54.26 -22.19
C ALA A 917 -18.16 53.60 -21.84
N GLU A 918 -19.00 53.24 -22.82
CA GLU A 918 -20.37 52.78 -22.57
C GLU A 918 -20.42 51.45 -21.81
N GLY A 919 -20.75 51.53 -20.51
CA GLY A 919 -20.86 50.34 -19.66
C GLY A 919 -19.57 49.97 -18.93
N ASP A 920 -18.49 50.70 -19.16
CA ASP A 920 -17.21 50.46 -18.50
C ASP A 920 -17.28 50.66 -16.99
N LEU A 921 -16.60 49.78 -16.25
CA LEU A 921 -16.38 49.83 -14.82
C LEU A 921 -14.94 50.27 -14.54
N LEU A 922 -14.75 51.47 -13.99
CA LEU A 922 -13.43 52.00 -13.67
C LEU A 922 -13.19 51.94 -12.15
N ASN A 923 -12.13 51.28 -11.73
CA ASN A 923 -11.75 51.15 -10.32
C ASN A 923 -10.28 51.54 -10.10
N GLY A 924 -10.01 52.44 -9.14
CA GLY A 924 -8.66 52.95 -8.90
C GLY A 924 -8.07 53.66 -10.12
N ILE A 925 -8.86 54.51 -10.78
CA ILE A 925 -8.41 55.33 -11.91
C ILE A 925 -8.43 56.79 -11.48
N GLU A 926 -7.28 57.45 -11.50
CA GLU A 926 -7.13 58.85 -11.12
C GLU A 926 -7.07 59.78 -12.33
N SER A 927 -6.77 59.25 -13.52
CA SER A 927 -6.55 60.03 -14.73
C SER A 927 -7.40 59.55 -15.90
N LEU A 928 -7.88 60.50 -16.72
CA LEU A 928 -8.68 60.22 -17.91
C LEU A 928 -8.16 60.99 -19.12
N THR A 929 -8.10 60.31 -20.26
CA THR A 929 -7.96 60.96 -21.57
C THR A 929 -9.27 60.83 -22.36
N GLY A 930 -9.84 61.96 -22.76
CA GLY A 930 -11.05 62.03 -23.59
C GLY A 930 -10.79 61.69 -25.07
N SER A 931 -11.88 61.62 -25.82
CA SER A 931 -11.92 61.29 -27.24
C SER A 931 -11.59 62.48 -28.15
N ALA A 932 -11.73 62.29 -29.47
CA ALA A 932 -11.68 63.39 -30.44
C ALA A 932 -13.04 64.12 -30.60
N PHE A 933 -14.03 63.83 -29.74
CA PHE A 933 -15.39 64.33 -29.76
C PHE A 933 -15.77 64.95 -28.41
N ASN A 934 -17.00 65.49 -28.32
CA ASN A 934 -17.44 66.22 -27.12
C ASN A 934 -17.55 65.30 -25.90
N ASP A 935 -16.62 65.44 -24.96
CA ASP A 935 -16.57 64.60 -23.76
C ASP A 935 -17.10 65.30 -22.50
N VAL A 936 -17.43 64.51 -21.48
CA VAL A 936 -17.74 64.94 -20.11
C VAL A 936 -16.87 64.15 -19.14
N LEU A 937 -15.79 64.75 -18.65
CA LEU A 937 -14.86 64.10 -17.71
C LEU A 937 -14.98 64.79 -16.35
N LEU A 938 -15.47 64.06 -15.36
CA LEU A 938 -15.64 64.56 -13.99
C LEU A 938 -14.70 63.76 -13.07
N GLY A 939 -13.82 64.45 -12.36
CA GLY A 939 -12.94 63.84 -11.37
C GLY A 939 -13.65 63.60 -10.04
N SER A 940 -12.88 63.04 -9.11
CA SER A 940 -13.29 62.54 -7.80
C SER A 940 -13.03 63.58 -6.71
N THR A 941 -13.01 63.16 -5.44
CA THR A 941 -12.53 64.01 -4.33
C THR A 941 -11.01 63.95 -4.13
N GLY A 942 -10.31 63.01 -4.79
CA GLY A 942 -8.84 62.92 -4.81
C GLY A 942 -8.22 63.77 -5.91
N ALA A 943 -6.89 63.76 -6.04
CA ALA A 943 -6.19 64.47 -7.11
C ALA A 943 -6.33 63.72 -8.44
N ASN A 944 -6.81 64.41 -9.48
CA ASN A 944 -7.12 63.81 -10.78
C ASN A 944 -6.40 64.51 -11.94
N LYS A 945 -6.08 63.78 -13.00
CA LYS A 945 -5.54 64.33 -14.26
C LYS A 945 -6.52 64.10 -15.41
N LEU A 946 -7.12 65.16 -15.93
CA LEU A 946 -8.12 65.09 -16.98
C LEU A 946 -7.60 65.72 -18.27
N ILE A 947 -7.55 64.96 -19.36
CA ILE A 947 -7.10 65.43 -20.69
C ILE A 947 -8.29 65.45 -21.63
N SER A 948 -8.57 66.61 -22.25
CA SER A 948 -9.82 66.81 -23.00
C SER A 948 -9.90 66.08 -24.33
N GLY A 949 -8.77 65.76 -24.98
CA GLY A 949 -8.77 65.34 -26.37
C GLY A 949 -9.15 66.50 -27.32
N ALA A 950 -9.85 66.23 -28.41
CA ALA A 950 -10.39 67.27 -29.30
C ALA A 950 -11.91 67.30 -29.18
N GLY A 951 -12.57 68.42 -29.45
CA GLY A 951 -14.04 68.48 -29.35
C GLY A 951 -14.54 69.70 -28.57
N ILE A 952 -15.77 69.62 -28.08
CA ILE A 952 -16.37 70.57 -27.13
C ILE A 952 -16.53 69.86 -25.78
N ASP A 953 -15.50 69.92 -24.96
CA ASP A 953 -15.42 69.03 -23.79
C ASP A 953 -15.81 69.76 -22.51
N THR A 954 -16.32 69.01 -21.55
CA THR A 954 -16.64 69.48 -20.20
C THR A 954 -15.77 68.74 -19.20
N LEU A 955 -14.82 69.42 -18.58
CA LEU A 955 -13.89 68.84 -17.60
C LEU A 955 -14.10 69.50 -16.24
N ARG A 956 -14.22 68.70 -15.19
CA ARG A 956 -14.32 69.18 -13.80
C ARG A 956 -13.41 68.35 -12.90
N GLY A 957 -12.46 68.99 -12.23
CA GLY A 957 -11.47 68.32 -11.37
C GLY A 957 -12.12 67.62 -10.16
N GLY A 958 -12.96 68.34 -9.43
CA GLY A 958 -13.53 67.83 -8.18
C GLY A 958 -13.03 68.68 -7.00
N SER A 959 -12.77 68.05 -5.85
CA SER A 959 -12.27 68.75 -4.65
C SER A 959 -10.80 68.46 -4.34
N GLY A 960 -10.09 67.74 -5.22
CA GLY A 960 -8.67 67.44 -5.09
C GLY A 960 -7.79 68.54 -5.64
N ASN A 961 -6.46 68.30 -5.69
CA ASN A 961 -5.57 69.18 -6.46
C ASN A 961 -5.48 68.62 -7.88
N ASP A 962 -6.27 69.15 -8.79
CA ASP A 962 -6.46 68.52 -10.09
C ASP A 962 -5.62 69.16 -11.19
N ILE A 963 -5.26 68.38 -12.21
CA ILE A 963 -4.59 68.87 -13.41
C ILE A 963 -5.51 68.69 -14.61
N ILE A 964 -5.98 69.79 -15.16
CA ILE A 964 -6.93 69.81 -16.27
C ILE A 964 -6.20 70.28 -17.54
N PHE A 965 -5.99 69.36 -18.47
CA PHE A 965 -5.41 69.61 -19.79
C PHE A 965 -6.48 69.85 -20.83
N ALA A 966 -6.45 71.04 -21.45
CA ALA A 966 -7.24 71.33 -22.64
C ALA A 966 -6.37 71.23 -23.89
N THR A 967 -6.59 70.18 -24.65
CA THR A 967 -5.92 69.86 -25.91
C THR A 967 -6.83 70.19 -27.10
N GLY A 968 -6.27 70.35 -28.32
CA GLY A 968 -7.05 70.63 -29.53
C GLY A 968 -6.42 71.69 -30.45
N THR A 969 -6.67 71.63 -31.76
CA THR A 969 -6.07 72.58 -32.73
C THR A 969 -7.10 73.58 -33.26
N GLY A 970 -6.99 74.84 -32.81
CA GLY A 970 -7.59 76.01 -33.47
C GLY A 970 -8.84 76.63 -32.82
N ALA A 971 -8.95 77.96 -32.88
CA ALA A 971 -10.00 78.78 -32.27
C ALA A 971 -11.43 78.61 -32.82
N ALA A 972 -11.64 77.74 -33.82
CA ALA A 972 -12.94 77.50 -34.47
C ALA A 972 -13.59 76.15 -34.09
N SER A 973 -12.89 75.31 -33.33
CA SER A 973 -13.38 74.03 -32.85
C SER A 973 -13.63 74.12 -31.35
N GLY A 974 -14.90 74.10 -30.97
CA GLY A 974 -15.34 73.86 -29.60
C GLY A 974 -15.02 74.90 -28.54
N GLN A 975 -15.90 74.98 -27.55
CA GLN A 975 -15.77 75.81 -26.36
C GLN A 975 -15.64 74.88 -25.15
N HIS A 976 -14.43 74.42 -24.84
CA HIS A 976 -14.22 73.56 -23.68
C HIS A 976 -14.68 74.28 -22.41
N GLN A 977 -15.43 73.60 -21.56
CA GLN A 977 -15.91 74.08 -20.28
C GLN A 977 -15.08 73.41 -19.18
N LEU A 978 -14.14 74.17 -18.63
CA LEU A 978 -13.22 73.69 -17.60
C LEU A 978 -13.69 74.27 -16.27
N TYR A 979 -13.92 73.43 -15.28
CA TYR A 979 -14.40 73.83 -13.96
C TYR A 979 -13.31 73.53 -12.93
N GLY A 980 -12.96 74.55 -12.14
CA GLY A 980 -12.25 74.35 -10.87
C GLY A 980 -13.21 73.91 -9.76
N ASP A 981 -12.72 73.86 -8.53
CA ASP A 981 -13.55 73.55 -7.37
C ASP A 981 -14.55 74.69 -7.06
N GLY A 982 -15.80 74.32 -6.78
CA GLY A 982 -16.88 75.28 -6.59
C GLY A 982 -17.50 75.11 -5.21
N ILE A 983 -17.75 76.20 -4.47
CA ILE A 983 -18.25 76.28 -3.07
C ILE A 983 -19.56 75.51 -2.75
N ALA A 984 -20.11 74.71 -3.67
CA ALA A 984 -21.35 73.95 -3.52
C ALA A 984 -21.16 72.43 -3.26
N ASP A 985 -19.94 71.91 -3.29
CA ASP A 985 -19.63 70.47 -3.18
C ASP A 985 -19.19 70.01 -1.77
N GLY A 986 -18.95 70.92 -0.82
CA GLY A 986 -18.78 70.60 0.59
C GLY A 986 -17.39 70.03 0.98
N GLY A 987 -16.39 70.15 0.09
CA GLY A 987 -14.99 69.78 0.33
C GLY A 987 -14.10 70.91 0.89
N SER A 988 -12.83 70.58 1.19
CA SER A 988 -11.77 71.57 1.44
C SER A 988 -11.16 71.99 0.11
N VAL A 989 -10.89 73.28 -0.08
CA VAL A 989 -10.46 73.85 -1.37
C VAL A 989 -9.15 73.20 -1.85
N GLY A 990 -9.18 72.57 -3.02
CA GLY A 990 -8.02 72.09 -3.76
C GLY A 990 -7.37 73.21 -4.57
N VAL A 991 -6.12 73.03 -4.96
CA VAL A 991 -5.42 73.96 -5.85
C VAL A 991 -5.25 73.30 -7.21
N ASP A 992 -6.12 73.67 -8.14
CA ASP A 992 -6.13 73.12 -9.49
C ASP A 992 -5.09 73.79 -10.41
N GLN A 993 -4.61 73.01 -11.38
CA GLN A 993 -3.75 73.48 -12.46
C GLN A 993 -4.43 73.28 -13.80
N PHE A 994 -4.71 74.39 -14.49
CA PHE A 994 -5.26 74.38 -15.84
C PHE A 994 -4.13 74.52 -16.86
N ARG A 995 -3.90 73.48 -17.66
CA ARG A 995 -2.86 73.43 -18.69
C ARG A 995 -3.52 73.56 -20.06
N ILE A 996 -3.43 74.75 -20.68
CA ILE A 996 -4.10 75.04 -21.95
C ILE A 996 -3.09 74.98 -23.11
N LEU A 997 -3.28 73.98 -23.97
CA LEU A 997 -2.41 73.74 -25.13
C LEU A 997 -3.06 74.20 -26.44
N GLY A 998 -4.39 74.31 -26.50
CA GLY A 998 -5.13 74.78 -27.68
C GLY A 998 -6.64 74.98 -27.46
N GLY A 999 -7.37 75.36 -28.52
CA GLY A 999 -8.85 75.46 -28.52
C GLY A 999 -9.43 76.75 -27.92
N THR A 1000 -10.77 76.90 -27.92
CA THR A 1000 -11.44 77.97 -27.14
C THR A 1000 -11.89 77.40 -25.80
N ASN A 1001 -11.49 78.03 -24.70
CA ASN A 1001 -11.63 77.48 -23.35
C ASN A 1001 -12.36 78.45 -22.43
N PHE A 1002 -13.27 77.93 -21.61
CA PHE A 1002 -13.94 78.68 -20.55
C PHE A 1002 -13.60 78.03 -19.21
N VAL A 1003 -12.69 78.66 -18.47
CA VAL A 1003 -12.38 78.28 -17.09
C VAL A 1003 -13.40 78.95 -16.18
N ARG A 1004 -14.14 78.14 -15.43
CA ARG A 1004 -15.19 78.55 -14.51
C ARG A 1004 -14.80 78.16 -13.10
N ASP A 1005 -15.38 78.89 -12.14
CA ASP A 1005 -15.17 78.69 -10.70
C ASP A 1005 -13.70 78.84 -10.26
N TYR A 1006 -12.90 79.61 -11.00
CA TYR A 1006 -11.49 79.84 -10.72
C TYR A 1006 -11.25 80.57 -9.38
N GLN A 1007 -10.40 80.01 -8.52
CA GLN A 1007 -10.12 80.52 -7.17
C GLN A 1007 -8.70 81.08 -6.99
N THR A 1008 -8.47 81.72 -5.84
CA THR A 1008 -7.15 82.26 -5.50
C THR A 1008 -6.25 81.13 -4.98
N GLY A 1009 -5.21 80.79 -5.73
CA GLY A 1009 -4.27 79.71 -5.40
C GLY A 1009 -4.06 78.76 -6.57
N GLU A 1010 -5.10 78.58 -7.39
CA GLU A 1010 -5.08 77.83 -8.65
C GLU A 1010 -4.08 78.40 -9.66
N ASP A 1011 -3.58 77.53 -10.51
CA ASP A 1011 -2.58 77.85 -11.53
C ASP A 1011 -3.17 77.75 -12.93
N LEU A 1012 -2.83 78.69 -13.81
CA LEU A 1012 -3.27 78.68 -15.20
C LEU A 1012 -2.08 78.86 -16.12
N VAL A 1013 -1.80 77.80 -16.85
CA VAL A 1013 -0.61 77.65 -17.66
C VAL A 1013 -1.03 77.70 -19.12
N LEU A 1014 -0.60 78.73 -19.82
CA LEU A 1014 -1.00 79.01 -21.19
C LEU A 1014 0.18 78.86 -22.14
N ASN A 1015 0.06 78.00 -23.14
CA ASN A 1015 1.06 77.89 -24.19
C ASN A 1015 0.92 79.02 -25.23
N SER A 1016 2.01 79.67 -25.64
CA SER A 1016 2.05 80.60 -26.78
C SER A 1016 1.23 81.91 -26.65
N LEU A 1017 1.25 82.58 -25.49
CA LEU A 1017 0.55 83.87 -25.31
C LEU A 1017 1.02 84.94 -26.32
N THR A 1018 0.10 85.49 -27.13
CA THR A 1018 0.44 86.46 -28.20
C THR A 1018 -0.04 87.89 -27.91
N SER A 1019 -0.84 88.09 -26.86
CA SER A 1019 -1.32 89.40 -26.44
C SER A 1019 -1.50 89.50 -24.93
N ASN A 1020 -1.45 90.72 -24.39
CA ASN A 1020 -1.66 90.95 -22.97
C ASN A 1020 -3.12 90.62 -22.59
N PRO A 1021 -3.35 89.98 -21.44
CA PRO A 1021 -4.69 89.66 -20.99
C PRO A 1021 -5.56 90.91 -20.82
N SER A 1022 -6.84 90.78 -21.14
CA SER A 1022 -7.81 91.90 -21.04
C SER A 1022 -9.12 91.45 -20.42
N LEU A 1023 -9.83 92.35 -19.75
CA LEU A 1023 -11.14 92.06 -19.18
C LEU A 1023 -12.24 92.27 -20.23
N VAL A 1024 -13.06 91.26 -20.45
CA VAL A 1024 -14.20 91.30 -21.39
C VAL A 1024 -15.48 90.90 -20.65
N GLY A 1025 -16.61 91.55 -20.99
CA GLY A 1025 -17.93 91.13 -20.52
C GLY A 1025 -18.42 89.96 -21.35
N VAL A 1026 -18.64 88.81 -20.72
CA VAL A 1026 -19.14 87.60 -21.39
C VAL A 1026 -20.54 87.30 -20.86
N ASN A 1027 -21.49 87.09 -21.76
CA ASN A 1027 -22.85 86.68 -21.37
C ASN A 1027 -22.98 85.16 -21.51
N ILE A 1028 -23.21 84.48 -20.38
CA ILE A 1028 -23.40 83.03 -20.35
C ILE A 1028 -24.80 82.78 -19.80
N SER A 1029 -25.65 82.14 -20.61
CA SER A 1029 -27.03 81.77 -20.26
C SER A 1029 -27.88 82.92 -19.68
N GLY A 1030 -27.69 84.15 -20.18
CA GLY A 1030 -28.49 85.32 -19.78
C GLY A 1030 -27.92 86.12 -18.60
N VAL A 1031 -26.83 85.66 -17.99
CA VAL A 1031 -26.12 86.38 -16.91
C VAL A 1031 -24.81 86.95 -17.47
N ALA A 1032 -24.55 88.23 -17.20
CA ALA A 1032 -23.31 88.89 -17.62
C ALA A 1032 -22.21 88.67 -16.57
N TYR A 1033 -21.05 88.16 -17.00
CA TYR A 1033 -19.87 87.89 -16.18
C TYR A 1033 -18.69 88.77 -16.59
N TYR A 1034 -17.78 89.06 -15.65
CA TYR A 1034 -16.46 89.59 -15.97
C TYR A 1034 -15.49 88.43 -16.19
N ALA A 1035 -14.92 88.33 -17.40
CA ALA A 1035 -13.96 87.29 -17.75
C ALA A 1035 -12.61 87.89 -18.19
N GLY A 1036 -11.51 87.27 -17.76
CA GLY A 1036 -10.19 87.50 -18.31
C GLY A 1036 -10.07 86.79 -19.65
N SER A 1037 -9.79 87.53 -20.72
CA SER A 1037 -9.54 86.98 -22.05
C SER A 1037 -8.04 86.90 -22.31
N PHE A 1038 -7.58 85.71 -22.63
CA PHE A 1038 -6.19 85.36 -22.94
C PHE A 1038 -6.14 84.74 -24.34
N THR A 1039 -5.38 85.35 -25.25
CA THR A 1039 -5.25 84.89 -26.63
C THR A 1039 -3.83 84.43 -26.91
N GLY A 1040 -3.67 83.16 -27.28
CA GLY A 1040 -2.43 82.59 -27.78
C GLY A 1040 -2.50 82.23 -29.26
N ALA A 1041 -1.44 81.64 -29.81
CA ALA A 1041 -1.39 81.27 -31.22
C ALA A 1041 -2.34 80.12 -31.56
N THR A 1042 -2.56 79.21 -30.60
CA THR A 1042 -3.38 78.00 -30.76
C THR A 1042 -4.65 77.99 -29.91
N HIS A 1043 -4.82 78.96 -29.00
CA HIS A 1043 -5.91 78.98 -28.02
C HIS A 1043 -6.54 80.36 -27.80
N GLN A 1044 -7.79 80.37 -27.34
CA GLN A 1044 -8.51 81.53 -26.81
C GLN A 1044 -9.17 81.14 -25.48
N THR A 1045 -8.65 81.62 -24.35
CA THR A 1045 -9.10 81.22 -23.01
C THR A 1045 -9.83 82.37 -22.32
N TYR A 1046 -11.00 82.09 -21.78
CA TYR A 1046 -11.79 82.98 -20.95
C TYR A 1046 -11.84 82.42 -19.53
N VAL A 1047 -11.30 83.17 -18.56
CA VAL A 1047 -11.37 82.81 -17.14
C VAL A 1047 -12.45 83.65 -16.48
N LEU A 1048 -13.49 83.02 -15.96
CA LEU A 1048 -14.60 83.71 -15.33
C LEU A 1048 -14.30 84.02 -13.87
N PHE A 1049 -14.23 85.31 -13.52
CA PHE A 1049 -13.99 85.75 -12.13
C PHE A 1049 -15.29 85.93 -11.33
N GLY A 1050 -16.46 85.98 -12.00
CA GLY A 1050 -17.77 86.09 -11.36
C GLY A 1050 -18.77 86.99 -12.10
N ALA A 1051 -20.04 86.95 -11.69
CA ALA A 1051 -21.10 87.74 -12.30
C ALA A 1051 -20.83 89.24 -12.12
N THR A 1052 -21.15 90.06 -13.13
CA THR A 1052 -21.01 91.53 -13.09
C THR A 1052 -21.81 92.20 -11.97
N THR A 1053 -22.78 91.49 -11.38
CA THR A 1053 -23.56 91.88 -10.21
C THR A 1053 -22.89 91.54 -8.87
N ALA A 1054 -21.93 90.61 -8.86
CA ALA A 1054 -21.26 90.08 -7.67
C ALA A 1054 -19.80 90.52 -7.54
N VAL A 1055 -19.11 90.80 -8.66
CA VAL A 1055 -17.70 91.19 -8.70
C VAL A 1055 -17.57 92.54 -9.42
N THR A 1056 -16.86 93.50 -8.82
CA THR A 1056 -16.59 94.78 -9.48
C THR A 1056 -15.50 94.63 -10.54
N SER A 1057 -15.54 95.45 -11.59
CA SER A 1057 -14.49 95.47 -12.64
C SER A 1057 -13.06 95.63 -12.08
N SER A 1058 -12.88 96.34 -10.96
CA SER A 1058 -11.57 96.51 -10.31
C SER A 1058 -11.10 95.24 -9.57
N GLN A 1059 -12.02 94.45 -9.02
CA GLN A 1059 -11.70 93.18 -8.35
C GLN A 1059 -11.31 92.13 -9.39
N ALA A 1060 -12.06 92.02 -10.49
CA ALA A 1060 -11.75 91.11 -11.58
C ALA A 1060 -10.40 91.44 -12.26
N LEU A 1061 -10.07 92.73 -12.40
CA LEU A 1061 -8.78 93.17 -12.95
C LEU A 1061 -7.61 92.89 -11.99
N ALA A 1062 -7.83 92.85 -10.68
CA ALA A 1062 -6.80 92.48 -9.70
C ALA A 1062 -6.45 90.98 -9.78
N SER A 1063 -7.46 90.12 -9.91
CA SER A 1063 -7.30 88.68 -10.13
C SER A 1063 -6.61 88.36 -11.46
N LEU A 1064 -6.78 89.19 -12.48
CA LEU A 1064 -6.08 89.06 -13.76
C LEU A 1064 -4.56 89.29 -13.64
N ASN A 1065 -4.13 90.16 -12.71
CA ASN A 1065 -2.71 90.48 -12.51
C ASN A 1065 -1.95 89.41 -11.69
N THR A 1066 -2.66 88.61 -10.89
CA THR A 1066 -2.06 87.52 -10.09
C THR A 1066 -1.63 86.33 -10.94
N LEU A 1067 -2.28 86.07 -12.08
CA LEU A 1067 -1.96 84.97 -13.00
C LEU A 1067 -0.62 85.14 -13.77
N VAL A 1068 -0.06 86.35 -13.84
CA VAL A 1068 1.00 86.68 -14.82
C VAL A 1068 2.41 86.65 -14.21
N ALA A 1069 2.57 86.38 -12.92
CA ALA A 1069 3.84 86.63 -12.22
C ALA A 1069 4.77 85.43 -12.03
N ASN A 1070 4.30 84.17 -12.04
CA ASN A 1070 5.09 83.05 -11.51
C ASN A 1070 5.13 81.76 -12.32
N ASP A 1071 4.58 81.72 -13.53
CA ASP A 1071 4.40 80.43 -14.18
C ASP A 1071 5.50 80.09 -15.20
N LEU A 1072 6.18 78.98 -14.93
CA LEU A 1072 7.39 78.50 -15.59
C LEU A 1072 6.97 77.69 -16.82
N ILE A 1073 7.57 77.99 -17.97
CA ILE A 1073 7.41 77.21 -19.20
C ILE A 1073 7.86 75.77 -18.93
N VAL A 1074 6.92 74.83 -18.89
CA VAL A 1074 7.20 73.39 -18.80
C VAL A 1074 7.63 72.88 -20.17
N ASP A 1075 8.73 72.14 -20.18
CA ASP A 1075 9.30 71.47 -21.36
C ASP A 1075 8.29 70.45 -21.94
N PRO A 1076 7.94 70.52 -23.23
CA PRO A 1076 7.10 69.53 -23.89
C PRO A 1076 7.60 68.07 -23.77
N GLY A 1077 8.89 67.85 -23.50
CA GLY A 1077 9.48 66.53 -23.31
C GLY A 1077 9.17 65.84 -21.96
N LEU A 1078 8.49 66.51 -21.03
CA LEU A 1078 8.01 65.93 -19.76
C LEU A 1078 6.58 65.36 -19.84
N ILE A 1079 5.98 65.35 -21.04
CA ILE A 1079 4.58 64.97 -21.29
C ILE A 1079 4.46 63.67 -22.11
N ALA A 1080 5.57 63.12 -22.60
CA ALA A 1080 5.60 61.87 -23.37
C ALA A 1080 6.17 60.71 -22.55
#